data_AF-A0A353D7J4-F1
#
_entry.id   AF-A0A353D7J4-F1
#
_cell.length_a   1.000
_cell.length_b   1.000
_cell.length_c   1.000
_cell.angle_alpha   90.00
_cell.angle_beta   90.00
_cell.angle_gamma   90.00
#
_symmetry.space_group_name_H-M   'P 1'
#
loop_
_entity.id
_entity.type
_entity.pdbx_description
1 polymer ?
#
loop_
_entity_poly.entity_id
_entity_poly.type
_entity_poly.pdbx_seq_one_letter_code
_entity_poly.pdbx_strand_id
1 'polypeptide(L)'
;MSTPIIILGMHRSGTSCLAGILRSAGVDFRNVQTSNPYNAKGNIENLAVTGLNDSLLEYNGGSWDDPPELVRWPEILLRQRAEILAQLETNSSWGFKDPRTLFTLEGWLAALPPVRIIGTFRHPAAVAASLQTRNGFPLRRGLGIWKRYNRRLLSLWRKWRFPLLCFDQPATDYLASVQAAMAAIGMPPVLPADDFFSDALRHHGGGGGAELDAESLALYELLLRAAGLSSPSGNAPRISIIVAAHNMARELPRTLESLTPFHQRGVTGDEYEVLVADNGSSSPLPPEAVAAFGPNFHSVPCPKPRPSPCAALNFAAANARGEILGLHIDGARILSPGILRKALDAFAAYSRNALVLTLGRHCGPAPQQESRAQGYDAEAEDRLLAESGWEYDGYRLFRHSVPAQSARDGLFAPIPESNCLFMHTATFAALGGFDTAFDLPGGGLANHDLLARALELPAIRPVVLLGEATFHQVHGSASTGAAAAGSDPWKEYERQYQAIRGKPYTVPDVPPVFLGELPAEAEADILRSARFLEAKHLRMLDESRGRLLWLGFHAQEKDRRWMSEQGAIVQRAGGEDIRLLEFQLACGDAACYTPFPFSVTIRTHAGERHIRFSAGGERKHLRLKVRPDGDRVLARLSSQSSFVPAELNLSRDGRRLSVLISHVVAHSVTGKKFVLPRADPKALGGGPLFRLLSRARALLRRKPADGPGVQRPPRP
;
A
#
# COMPACT_ATOMS: atom_id res chain seq x y z
N MET A 1 38.21 14.87 -23.20
CA MET A 1 37.62 13.52 -23.29
C MET A 1 36.18 13.68 -23.74
N SER A 2 35.73 12.91 -24.72
CA SER A 2 34.34 12.94 -25.17
C SER A 2 33.42 12.30 -24.11
N THR A 3 32.22 12.86 -23.97
CA THR A 3 31.20 12.40 -23.02
C THR A 3 30.63 11.06 -23.50
N PRO A 4 30.75 9.96 -22.74
CA PRO A 4 30.24 8.65 -23.17
C PRO A 4 28.72 8.59 -23.15
N ILE A 5 28.16 7.76 -24.03
CA ILE A 5 26.72 7.48 -24.11
C ILE A 5 26.44 6.06 -23.65
N ILE A 6 25.55 5.90 -22.67
CA ILE A 6 25.10 4.60 -22.19
C ILE A 6 23.65 4.39 -22.62
N ILE A 7 23.38 3.28 -23.30
CA ILE A 7 22.02 2.88 -23.63
C ILE A 7 21.52 1.89 -22.59
N LEU A 8 20.39 2.21 -21.96
CA LEU A 8 19.73 1.37 -20.96
C LEU A 8 18.43 0.79 -21.51
N GLY A 9 18.13 -0.44 -21.13
CA GLY A 9 16.88 -1.10 -21.52
C GLY A 9 17.03 -2.62 -21.49
N MET A 10 15.92 -3.32 -21.33
CA MET A 10 15.93 -4.78 -21.32
C MET A 10 16.30 -5.36 -22.70
N HIS A 11 16.75 -6.62 -22.72
CA HIS A 11 16.75 -7.44 -23.92
C HIS A 11 15.39 -7.34 -24.65
N ARG A 12 15.42 -7.36 -25.99
CA ARG A 12 14.23 -7.33 -26.86
C ARG A 12 13.36 -6.06 -26.76
N SER A 13 13.87 -5.01 -26.10
CA SER A 13 13.18 -3.72 -25.96
C SER A 13 13.68 -2.64 -26.92
N GLY A 14 14.16 -3.01 -28.11
CA GLY A 14 14.63 -2.03 -29.10
C GLY A 14 16.04 -1.46 -28.87
N THR A 15 16.76 -1.89 -27.82
CA THR A 15 18.10 -1.36 -27.49
C THR A 15 19.10 -1.44 -28.65
N SER A 16 19.07 -2.50 -29.46
CA SER A 16 19.94 -2.63 -30.65
C SER A 16 19.51 -1.73 -31.82
N CYS A 17 18.22 -1.44 -31.96
CA CYS A 17 17.73 -0.48 -32.96
C CYS A 17 18.22 0.93 -32.62
N LEU A 18 18.06 1.35 -31.36
CA LEU A 18 18.57 2.61 -30.85
C LEU A 18 20.09 2.73 -31.01
N ALA A 19 20.84 1.68 -30.65
CA ALA A 19 22.29 1.66 -30.84
C ALA A 19 22.69 1.79 -32.32
N GLY A 20 21.94 1.16 -33.23
CA GLY A 20 22.15 1.31 -34.68
C GLY A 20 21.99 2.75 -35.16
N ILE A 21 20.92 3.42 -34.74
CA ILE A 21 20.65 4.84 -35.09
C ILE A 21 21.78 5.74 -34.55
N LEU A 22 22.17 5.57 -33.28
CA LEU A 22 23.25 6.35 -32.68
C LEU A 22 24.61 6.09 -33.35
N ARG A 23 24.86 4.85 -33.79
CA ARG A 23 26.07 4.51 -34.56
C ARG A 23 26.09 5.23 -35.91
N SER A 24 24.96 5.27 -36.63
CA SER A 24 24.82 6.04 -37.87
C SER A 24 24.99 7.55 -37.65
N ALA A 25 24.68 8.05 -36.44
CA ALA A 25 24.94 9.43 -36.02
C ALA A 25 26.38 9.68 -35.52
N GLY A 26 27.28 8.69 -35.64
CA GLY A 26 28.71 8.84 -35.34
C GLY A 26 29.15 8.38 -33.94
N VAL A 27 28.32 7.63 -33.20
CA VAL A 27 28.72 7.02 -31.92
C VAL A 27 29.50 5.73 -32.15
N ASP A 28 30.73 5.66 -31.65
CA ASP A 28 31.54 4.44 -31.68
C ASP A 28 31.25 3.56 -30.45
N PHE A 29 30.69 2.38 -30.69
CA PHE A 29 30.42 1.40 -29.63
C PHE A 29 31.56 0.38 -29.41
N ARG A 30 32.56 0.33 -30.31
CA ARG A 30 33.73 -0.58 -30.36
C ARG A 30 33.50 -2.07 -30.15
N ASN A 31 34.16 -2.91 -30.96
CA ASN A 31 34.22 -4.37 -30.78
C ASN A 31 32.84 -5.03 -30.53
N VAL A 32 31.84 -4.57 -31.28
CA VAL A 32 30.45 -4.98 -31.11
C VAL A 32 30.10 -6.20 -31.95
N GLN A 33 29.19 -7.04 -31.44
CA GLN A 33 28.60 -8.11 -32.24
C GLN A 33 27.70 -7.55 -33.36
N THR A 34 28.07 -7.76 -34.62
CA THR A 34 27.39 -7.26 -35.83
C THR A 34 26.45 -8.26 -36.50
N SER A 35 26.39 -9.52 -36.04
CA SER A 35 25.38 -10.51 -36.47
C SER A 35 25.16 -11.63 -35.44
N ASN A 36 23.94 -12.18 -35.34
CA ASN A 36 23.58 -13.35 -34.51
C ASN A 36 22.33 -14.05 -35.12
N PRO A 37 22.15 -15.38 -34.98
CA PRO A 37 20.96 -16.12 -35.45
C PRO A 37 19.60 -15.49 -35.10
N TYR A 38 19.49 -14.77 -33.99
CA TYR A 38 18.23 -14.15 -33.54
C TYR A 38 18.17 -12.63 -33.71
N ASN A 39 19.16 -12.04 -34.37
CA ASN A 39 19.22 -10.62 -34.72
C ASN A 39 20.15 -10.41 -35.92
N ALA A 40 19.55 -10.27 -37.12
CA ALA A 40 20.26 -10.22 -38.39
C ALA A 40 21.31 -9.07 -38.48
N LYS A 41 21.12 -7.98 -37.72
CA LYS A 41 22.04 -6.82 -37.67
C LYS A 41 22.96 -6.83 -36.43
N GLY A 42 22.95 -7.91 -35.65
CA GLY A 42 23.71 -8.04 -34.40
C GLY A 42 23.12 -7.24 -33.23
N ASN A 43 23.56 -7.55 -32.01
CA ASN A 43 23.02 -6.91 -30.81
C ASN A 43 23.68 -5.55 -30.51
N ILE A 44 24.80 -5.23 -31.15
CA ILE A 44 25.62 -4.03 -30.89
C ILE A 44 26.05 -3.98 -29.41
N GLU A 45 26.42 -5.14 -28.86
CA GLU A 45 26.91 -5.30 -27.48
C GLU A 45 28.43 -5.50 -27.53
N ASN A 46 29.16 -4.80 -26.67
CA ASN A 46 30.60 -4.96 -26.51
C ASN A 46 30.88 -6.19 -25.64
N LEU A 47 31.65 -7.14 -26.17
CA LEU A 47 31.89 -8.44 -25.51
C LEU A 47 32.57 -8.31 -24.14
N ALA A 48 33.48 -7.35 -23.97
CA ALA A 48 34.17 -7.16 -22.70
C ALA A 48 33.23 -6.58 -21.64
N VAL A 49 32.37 -5.63 -22.02
CA VAL A 49 31.31 -5.09 -21.13
C VAL A 49 30.34 -6.19 -20.73
N THR A 50 29.85 -6.99 -21.69
CA THR A 50 28.93 -8.09 -21.40
C THR A 50 29.58 -9.14 -20.50
N GLY A 51 30.83 -9.54 -20.76
CA GLY A 51 31.57 -10.51 -19.95
C GLY A 51 31.80 -10.03 -18.51
N LEU A 52 32.14 -8.75 -18.32
CA LEU A 52 32.28 -8.17 -16.98
C LEU A 52 30.93 -8.10 -16.26
N ASN A 53 29.87 -7.68 -16.95
CA ASN A 53 28.52 -7.66 -16.37
C ASN A 53 28.06 -9.07 -15.96
N ASP A 54 28.24 -10.09 -16.80
CA ASP A 54 27.92 -11.48 -16.45
C ASP A 54 28.70 -11.93 -15.21
N SER A 55 30.01 -11.66 -15.16
CA SER A 55 30.86 -12.01 -14.00
C SER A 55 30.40 -11.30 -12.71
N LEU A 56 29.95 -10.05 -12.81
CA LEU A 56 29.38 -9.30 -11.69
C LEU A 56 28.07 -9.90 -11.20
N LEU A 57 27.16 -10.24 -12.12
CA LEU A 57 25.89 -10.87 -11.73
C LEU A 57 26.15 -12.21 -11.06
N GLU A 58 27.03 -13.04 -11.61
CA GLU A 58 27.38 -14.35 -11.06
C GLU A 58 28.02 -14.23 -9.67
N TYR A 59 28.97 -13.29 -9.49
CA TYR A 59 29.57 -13.00 -8.19
C TYR A 59 28.53 -12.62 -7.12
N ASN A 60 27.45 -11.96 -7.54
CA ASN A 60 26.36 -11.56 -6.66
C ASN A 60 25.22 -12.60 -6.60
N GLY A 61 25.46 -13.83 -7.06
CA GLY A 61 24.52 -14.95 -6.97
C GLY A 61 23.33 -14.83 -7.94
N GLY A 62 23.45 -14.03 -8.99
CA GLY A 62 22.41 -13.85 -10.00
C GLY A 62 22.89 -14.12 -11.42
N SER A 63 22.01 -13.86 -12.37
CA SER A 63 22.25 -14.04 -13.81
C SER A 63 21.43 -13.03 -14.61
N TRP A 64 21.53 -13.04 -15.94
CA TRP A 64 20.76 -12.11 -16.76
C TRP A 64 19.25 -12.34 -16.69
N ASP A 65 18.77 -13.57 -16.46
CA ASP A 65 17.34 -13.88 -16.33
C ASP A 65 16.86 -13.99 -14.89
N ASP A 66 17.78 -13.94 -13.93
CA ASP A 66 17.50 -13.80 -12.50
C ASP A 66 18.51 -12.82 -11.87
N PRO A 67 18.44 -11.52 -12.21
CA PRO A 67 19.43 -10.56 -11.74
C PRO A 67 19.24 -10.27 -10.23
N PRO A 68 20.34 -10.06 -9.48
CA PRO A 68 20.29 -9.73 -8.06
C PRO A 68 19.77 -8.30 -7.85
N GLU A 69 19.13 -8.06 -6.71
CA GLU A 69 18.59 -6.72 -6.38
C GLU A 69 19.70 -5.70 -6.08
N LEU A 70 20.83 -6.16 -5.54
CA LEU A 70 21.99 -5.35 -5.20
C LEU A 70 23.25 -6.00 -5.78
N VAL A 71 24.07 -5.21 -6.48
CA VAL A 71 25.35 -5.64 -7.05
C VAL A 71 26.50 -5.04 -6.26
N ARG A 72 27.31 -5.89 -5.65
CA ARG A 72 28.60 -5.55 -5.06
C ARG A 72 29.71 -5.69 -6.11
N TRP A 73 30.61 -4.73 -6.13
CA TRP A 73 31.76 -4.70 -7.03
C TRP A 73 33.02 -5.11 -6.28
N PRO A 74 33.51 -6.35 -6.44
CA PRO A 74 34.79 -6.75 -5.86
C PRO A 74 35.95 -6.08 -6.59
N GLU A 75 37.08 -5.89 -5.88
CA GLU A 75 38.22 -5.12 -6.37
C GLU A 75 38.81 -5.65 -7.68
N ILE A 76 38.78 -6.98 -7.88
CA ILE A 76 39.23 -7.61 -9.13
C ILE A 76 38.39 -7.16 -10.34
N LEU A 77 37.06 -7.03 -10.17
CA LEU A 77 36.16 -6.61 -11.24
C LEU A 77 36.21 -5.07 -11.44
N LEU A 78 36.54 -4.31 -10.40
CA LEU A 78 36.84 -2.86 -10.53
C LEU A 78 38.10 -2.60 -11.36
N ARG A 79 39.13 -3.45 -11.24
CA ARG A 79 40.33 -3.39 -12.10
C ARG A 79 40.01 -3.72 -13.56
N GLN A 80 39.29 -4.82 -13.80
CA GLN A 80 38.84 -5.19 -15.15
C GLN A 80 38.00 -4.09 -15.81
N ARG A 81 37.12 -3.42 -15.05
CA ARG A 81 36.37 -2.24 -15.54
C ARG A 81 37.31 -1.15 -16.05
N ALA A 82 38.38 -0.83 -15.33
CA ALA A 82 39.32 0.21 -15.74
C ALA A 82 40.03 -0.17 -17.06
N GLU A 83 40.41 -1.43 -17.22
CA GLU A 83 41.00 -1.95 -18.46
C GLU A 83 40.03 -1.85 -19.65
N ILE A 84 38.75 -2.19 -19.43
CA ILE A 84 37.70 -2.07 -20.45
C ILE A 84 37.47 -0.61 -20.84
N LEU A 85 37.39 0.29 -19.86
CA LEU A 85 37.18 1.72 -20.12
C LEU A 85 38.34 2.32 -20.93
N ALA A 86 39.58 1.96 -20.63
CA ALA A 86 40.75 2.38 -21.41
C ALA A 86 40.70 1.91 -22.88
N GLN A 87 40.03 0.79 -23.17
CA GLN A 87 39.84 0.29 -24.54
C GLN A 87 38.65 0.94 -25.25
N LEU A 88 37.63 1.38 -24.51
CA LEU A 88 36.43 2.01 -25.06
C LEU A 88 36.64 3.49 -25.35
N GLU A 89 37.46 4.18 -24.55
CA GLU A 89 37.65 5.62 -24.67
C GLU A 89 38.30 6.02 -26.01
N THR A 90 37.74 7.06 -26.63
CA THR A 90 38.19 7.58 -27.93
C THR A 90 38.15 9.10 -27.97
N ASN A 91 38.78 9.70 -28.99
CA ASN A 91 38.66 11.15 -29.25
C ASN A 91 37.31 11.54 -29.89
N SER A 92 36.52 10.57 -30.35
CA SER A 92 35.17 10.75 -30.90
C SER A 92 34.07 10.42 -29.88
N SER A 93 32.81 10.72 -30.20
CA SER A 93 31.66 10.26 -29.39
C SER A 93 31.66 8.73 -29.30
N TRP A 94 31.63 8.20 -28.09
CA TRP A 94 31.67 6.75 -27.85
C TRP A 94 30.62 6.33 -26.83
N GLY A 95 30.36 5.04 -26.73
CA GLY A 95 29.37 4.52 -25.80
C GLY A 95 29.37 3.01 -25.69
N PHE A 96 28.49 2.48 -24.86
CA PHE A 96 28.22 1.04 -24.78
C PHE A 96 26.76 0.77 -24.43
N LYS A 97 26.33 -0.45 -24.75
CA LYS A 97 24.98 -0.95 -24.51
C LYS A 97 25.11 -2.40 -24.06
N ASP A 98 24.52 -2.71 -22.91
CA ASP A 98 24.28 -4.07 -22.46
C ASP A 98 23.08 -4.03 -21.49
N PRO A 99 22.06 -4.89 -21.64
CA PRO A 99 20.88 -4.81 -20.77
C PRO A 99 21.18 -5.00 -19.29
N ARG A 100 22.21 -5.76 -18.91
CA ARG A 100 22.59 -6.00 -17.51
C ARG A 100 23.22 -4.78 -16.88
N THR A 101 23.66 -3.81 -17.68
CA THR A 101 24.11 -2.49 -17.19
C THR A 101 23.05 -1.83 -16.32
N LEU A 102 21.75 -2.13 -16.50
CA LEU A 102 20.71 -1.69 -15.58
C LEU A 102 20.98 -2.07 -14.10
N PHE A 103 21.61 -3.20 -13.84
CA PHE A 103 21.91 -3.67 -12.48
C PHE A 103 23.32 -3.26 -12.01
N THR A 104 24.22 -2.97 -12.95
CA THR A 104 25.64 -2.67 -12.65
C THR A 104 25.98 -1.17 -12.85
N LEU A 105 25.01 -0.33 -13.26
CA LEU A 105 25.23 1.05 -13.71
C LEU A 105 26.04 1.90 -12.74
N GLU A 106 25.70 1.89 -11.44
CA GLU A 106 26.37 2.72 -10.43
C GLU A 106 27.88 2.48 -10.39
N GLY A 107 28.30 1.22 -10.55
CA GLY A 107 29.72 0.89 -10.60
C GLY A 107 30.39 1.36 -11.88
N TRP A 108 29.69 1.39 -13.01
CA TRP A 108 30.21 2.03 -14.22
C TRP A 108 30.36 3.54 -14.05
N LEU A 109 29.32 4.21 -13.52
CA LEU A 109 29.31 5.67 -13.32
C LEU A 109 30.44 6.13 -12.38
N ALA A 110 30.81 5.32 -11.38
CA ALA A 110 31.86 5.66 -10.44
C ALA A 110 33.26 5.82 -11.05
N ALA A 111 33.50 5.37 -12.29
CA ALA A 111 34.78 5.54 -13.00
C ALA A 111 34.68 6.32 -14.30
N LEU A 112 33.48 6.79 -14.66
CA LEU A 112 33.27 7.55 -15.88
C LEU A 112 33.22 9.06 -15.56
N PRO A 113 33.65 9.92 -16.50
CA PRO A 113 33.30 11.33 -16.46
C PRO A 113 31.76 11.49 -16.55
N PRO A 114 31.19 12.71 -16.45
CA PRO A 114 29.76 12.90 -16.71
C PRO A 114 29.31 12.14 -17.97
N VAL A 115 28.22 11.38 -17.84
CA VAL A 115 27.74 10.48 -18.91
C VAL A 115 26.41 10.99 -19.47
N ARG A 116 26.13 10.64 -20.72
CA ARG A 116 24.80 10.80 -21.33
C ARG A 116 24.10 9.45 -21.33
N ILE A 117 22.82 9.42 -20.95
CA ILE A 117 22.04 8.18 -20.88
C ILE A 117 20.83 8.32 -21.79
N ILE A 118 20.48 7.26 -22.51
CA ILE A 118 19.17 7.11 -23.18
C ILE A 118 18.60 5.74 -22.80
N GLY A 119 17.37 5.73 -22.34
CA GLY A 119 16.62 4.52 -22.01
C GLY A 119 15.67 4.10 -23.13
N THR A 120 15.38 2.80 -23.21
CA THR A 120 14.28 2.29 -24.05
C THR A 120 13.58 1.08 -23.42
N PHE A 121 12.27 0.99 -23.65
CA PHE A 121 11.41 -0.10 -23.20
C PHE A 121 10.43 -0.51 -24.30
N ARG A 122 9.77 -1.66 -24.09
CA ARG A 122 8.78 -2.26 -25.00
C ARG A 122 7.69 -2.95 -24.21
N HIS A 123 6.53 -3.12 -24.84
CA HIS A 123 5.34 -3.74 -24.27
C HIS A 123 5.65 -5.12 -23.67
N PRO A 124 5.18 -5.40 -22.43
CA PRO A 124 5.52 -6.63 -21.71
C PRO A 124 5.17 -7.91 -22.47
N ALA A 125 3.98 -7.96 -23.10
CA ALA A 125 3.57 -9.13 -23.88
C ALA A 125 4.49 -9.41 -25.08
N ALA A 126 4.95 -8.36 -25.78
CA ALA A 126 5.83 -8.50 -26.93
C ALA A 126 7.23 -9.00 -26.51
N VAL A 127 7.74 -8.53 -25.37
CA VAL A 127 9.00 -9.01 -24.82
C VAL A 127 8.89 -10.46 -24.35
N ALA A 128 7.82 -10.82 -23.65
CA ALA A 128 7.58 -12.18 -23.18
C ALA A 128 7.46 -13.18 -24.35
N ALA A 129 6.72 -12.84 -25.40
CA ALA A 129 6.63 -13.64 -26.63
C ALA A 129 8.00 -13.80 -27.31
N SER A 130 8.79 -12.72 -27.39
CA SER A 130 10.14 -12.78 -27.96
C SER A 130 11.09 -13.68 -27.16
N LEU A 131 11.00 -13.67 -25.83
CA LEU A 131 11.76 -14.57 -24.97
C LEU A 131 11.31 -16.02 -25.09
N GLN A 132 10.00 -16.26 -25.28
CA GLN A 132 9.48 -17.60 -25.55
C GLN A 132 10.09 -18.17 -26.84
N THR A 133 10.08 -17.41 -27.94
CA THR A 133 10.68 -17.85 -29.21
C THR A 133 12.19 -18.07 -29.10
N ARG A 134 12.91 -17.21 -28.35
CA ARG A 134 14.38 -17.30 -28.22
C ARG A 134 14.84 -18.42 -27.28
N ASN A 135 14.20 -18.56 -26.12
CA ASN A 135 14.68 -19.38 -25.01
C ASN A 135 13.76 -20.55 -24.65
N GLY A 136 12.56 -20.64 -25.23
CA GLY A 136 11.53 -21.60 -24.81
C GLY A 136 10.91 -21.25 -23.44
N PHE A 137 11.07 -20.03 -22.95
CA PHE A 137 10.52 -19.64 -21.64
C PHE A 137 8.99 -19.53 -21.68
N PRO A 138 8.29 -19.99 -20.61
CA PRO A 138 6.87 -19.70 -20.45
C PRO A 138 6.63 -18.18 -20.39
N LEU A 139 5.51 -17.71 -20.95
CA LEU A 139 5.14 -16.28 -20.96
C LEU A 139 5.23 -15.65 -19.56
N ARG A 140 4.75 -16.36 -18.53
CA ARG A 140 4.83 -15.91 -17.13
C ARG A 140 6.26 -15.63 -16.66
N ARG A 141 7.24 -16.46 -17.07
CA ARG A 141 8.66 -16.22 -16.77
C ARG A 141 9.16 -15.00 -17.52
N GLY A 142 8.83 -14.87 -18.81
CA GLY A 142 9.15 -13.70 -19.60
C GLY A 142 8.64 -12.38 -18.99
N LEU A 143 7.39 -12.36 -18.53
CA LEU A 143 6.79 -11.23 -17.80
C LEU A 143 7.51 -10.93 -16.48
N GLY A 144 7.91 -11.97 -15.74
CA GLY A 144 8.70 -11.81 -14.51
C GLY A 144 10.06 -11.15 -14.74
N ILE A 145 10.79 -11.57 -15.77
CA ILE A 145 12.06 -10.95 -16.18
C ILE A 145 11.81 -9.50 -16.62
N TRP A 146 10.75 -9.27 -17.41
CA TRP A 146 10.37 -7.93 -17.86
C TRP A 146 10.11 -6.97 -16.70
N LYS A 147 9.40 -7.42 -15.66
CA LYS A 147 9.14 -6.63 -14.47
C LYS A 147 10.42 -6.25 -13.74
N ARG A 148 11.35 -7.20 -13.55
CA ARG A 148 12.63 -6.93 -12.87
C ARG A 148 13.45 -5.87 -13.58
N TYR A 149 13.65 -6.02 -14.89
CA TYR A 149 14.43 -5.08 -15.68
C TYR A 149 13.79 -3.68 -15.72
N ASN A 150 12.48 -3.61 -15.95
CA ASN A 150 11.83 -2.31 -16.14
C ASN A 150 11.56 -1.58 -14.83
N ARG A 151 11.42 -2.29 -13.70
CA ARG A 151 11.50 -1.67 -12.36
C ARG A 151 12.84 -1.00 -12.15
N ARG A 152 13.91 -1.70 -12.51
CA ARG A 152 15.26 -1.16 -12.41
C ARG A 152 15.44 0.04 -13.33
N LEU A 153 15.05 -0.06 -14.59
CA LEU A 153 15.08 1.06 -15.56
C LEU A 153 14.33 2.29 -15.03
N LEU A 154 13.11 2.11 -14.51
CA LEU A 154 12.31 3.20 -13.95
C LEU A 154 12.95 3.81 -12.69
N SER A 155 13.52 3.00 -11.80
CA SER A 155 14.26 3.45 -10.62
C SER A 155 15.46 4.33 -11.01
N LEU A 156 16.26 3.91 -12.00
CA LEU A 156 17.39 4.71 -12.48
C LEU A 156 16.93 5.98 -13.20
N TRP A 157 15.83 5.91 -13.97
CA TRP A 157 15.23 7.06 -14.62
C TRP A 157 14.78 8.11 -13.60
N ARG A 158 14.20 7.70 -12.46
CA ARG A 158 13.83 8.64 -11.39
C ARG A 158 15.03 9.38 -10.82
N LYS A 159 16.17 8.68 -10.69
CA LYS A 159 17.40 9.23 -10.11
C LYS A 159 18.12 10.21 -11.03
N TRP A 160 18.16 9.96 -12.34
CA TRP A 160 18.96 10.76 -13.29
C TRP A 160 18.18 11.42 -14.44
N ARG A 161 16.87 11.21 -14.54
CA ARG A 161 15.94 11.87 -15.49
C ARG A 161 16.44 11.91 -16.94
N PHE A 162 16.87 10.76 -17.47
CA PHE A 162 17.32 10.64 -18.86
C PHE A 162 16.16 10.44 -19.85
N PRO A 163 16.31 10.77 -21.16
CA PRO A 163 15.29 10.48 -22.16
C PRO A 163 14.94 8.99 -22.22
N LEU A 164 13.64 8.67 -22.23
CA LEU A 164 13.12 7.31 -22.26
C LEU A 164 12.24 7.10 -23.49
N LEU A 165 12.50 6.04 -24.25
CA LEU A 165 11.86 5.79 -25.55
C LEU A 165 10.98 4.53 -25.53
N CYS A 166 9.75 4.65 -26.04
CA CYS A 166 8.84 3.51 -26.21
C CYS A 166 9.00 2.90 -27.61
N PHE A 167 9.55 1.69 -27.67
CA PHE A 167 9.77 0.99 -28.95
C PHE A 167 8.47 0.59 -29.66
N ASP A 168 7.32 0.63 -28.98
CA ASP A 168 6.01 0.29 -29.55
C ASP A 168 5.36 1.45 -30.31
N GLN A 169 5.90 2.67 -30.23
CA GLN A 169 5.39 3.81 -31.01
C GLN A 169 5.45 3.52 -32.52
N PRO A 170 4.55 4.10 -33.34
CA PRO A 170 4.65 4.11 -34.80
C PRO A 170 6.02 4.59 -35.30
N ALA A 171 6.42 4.20 -36.51
CA ALA A 171 7.79 4.39 -37.02
C ALA A 171 8.20 5.87 -36.98
N THR A 172 7.33 6.71 -37.53
CA THR A 172 7.49 8.16 -37.58
C THR A 172 7.61 8.77 -36.19
N ASP A 173 6.73 8.38 -35.26
CA ASP A 173 6.72 8.90 -33.88
C ASP A 173 7.95 8.45 -33.08
N TYR A 174 8.38 7.20 -33.27
CA TYR A 174 9.58 6.66 -32.64
C TYR A 174 10.83 7.41 -33.13
N LEU A 175 10.98 7.63 -34.44
CA LEU A 175 12.10 8.39 -34.99
C LEU A 175 12.12 9.84 -34.50
N ALA A 176 10.96 10.50 -34.42
CA ALA A 176 10.85 11.84 -33.83
C ALA A 176 11.27 11.84 -32.35
N SER A 177 10.85 10.82 -31.59
CA SER A 177 11.22 10.67 -30.18
C SER A 177 12.73 10.43 -30.01
N VAL A 178 13.35 9.65 -30.89
CA VAL A 178 14.81 9.44 -30.91
C VAL A 178 15.56 10.74 -31.20
N GLN A 179 15.11 11.52 -32.19
CA GLN A 179 15.70 12.83 -32.50
C GLN A 179 15.62 13.80 -31.32
N ALA A 180 14.45 13.86 -30.66
CA ALA A 180 14.27 14.66 -29.45
C ALA A 180 15.21 14.20 -28.32
N ALA A 181 15.36 12.89 -28.12
CA ALA A 181 16.29 12.33 -27.13
C ALA A 181 17.75 12.66 -27.45
N MET A 182 18.17 12.58 -28.71
CA MET A 182 19.51 12.96 -29.16
C MET A 182 19.79 14.44 -28.90
N ALA A 183 18.84 15.32 -29.24
CA ALA A 183 18.95 16.75 -28.96
C ALA A 183 19.06 17.02 -27.46
N ALA A 184 18.25 16.35 -26.63
CA ALA A 184 18.26 16.49 -25.17
C ALA A 184 19.60 16.09 -24.54
N ILE A 185 20.34 15.16 -25.14
CA ILE A 185 21.69 14.78 -24.70
C ILE A 185 22.80 15.55 -25.42
N GLY A 186 22.49 16.61 -26.16
CA GLY A 186 23.48 17.45 -26.84
C GLY A 186 24.20 16.74 -28.00
N MET A 187 23.47 15.92 -28.76
CA MET A 187 23.91 15.37 -30.05
C MET A 187 23.15 16.04 -31.21
N PRO A 188 23.80 16.22 -32.37
CA PRO A 188 23.11 16.73 -33.55
C PRO A 188 22.02 15.73 -34.00
N PRO A 189 20.80 16.19 -34.33
CA PRO A 189 19.77 15.33 -34.87
C PRO A 189 20.17 14.90 -36.29
N VAL A 190 20.63 13.66 -36.43
CA VAL A 190 20.94 13.07 -37.75
C VAL A 190 19.75 12.23 -38.17
N LEU A 191 19.22 12.49 -39.37
CA LEU A 191 18.22 11.61 -39.99
C LEU A 191 18.92 10.30 -40.40
N PRO A 192 18.54 9.14 -39.85
CA PRO A 192 19.06 7.87 -40.35
C PRO A 192 18.56 7.66 -41.80
N ALA A 193 19.39 7.06 -42.65
CA ALA A 193 18.96 6.63 -43.99
C ALA A 193 17.75 5.68 -43.88
N ASP A 194 16.77 5.85 -44.78
CA ASP A 194 15.44 5.19 -44.75
C ASP A 194 15.47 3.65 -44.59
N ASP A 195 16.60 3.00 -44.90
CA ASP A 195 16.74 1.54 -44.94
C ASP A 195 16.92 0.84 -43.56
N PHE A 196 17.04 1.59 -42.45
CA PHE A 196 17.33 0.95 -41.14
C PHE A 196 16.08 0.56 -40.32
N PHE A 197 14.93 1.16 -40.63
CA PHE A 197 13.68 0.99 -39.89
C PHE A 197 12.59 0.36 -40.78
N SER A 198 12.59 -0.96 -40.93
CA SER A 198 11.52 -1.66 -41.65
C SER A 198 10.44 -2.17 -40.68
N ASP A 199 9.16 -2.01 -41.04
CA ASP A 199 8.03 -2.60 -40.30
C ASP A 199 8.14 -4.13 -40.18
N ALA A 200 8.97 -4.78 -41.01
CA ALA A 200 9.31 -6.19 -40.90
C ALA A 200 10.02 -6.54 -39.57
N LEU A 201 10.71 -5.60 -38.91
CA LEU A 201 11.27 -5.83 -37.57
C LEU A 201 10.20 -5.82 -36.46
N ARG A 202 8.96 -5.42 -36.79
CA ARG A 202 7.78 -5.42 -35.89
C ARG A 202 6.87 -6.61 -36.07
N HIS A 203 7.34 -7.75 -36.59
CA HIS A 203 6.58 -9.00 -36.51
C HIS A 203 6.07 -9.16 -35.06
N HIS A 204 4.74 -9.26 -34.92
CA HIS A 204 3.91 -9.05 -33.72
C HIS A 204 3.36 -7.61 -33.49
N GLY A 205 2.83 -6.99 -34.54
CA GLY A 205 1.80 -5.96 -34.40
C GLY A 205 0.57 -6.57 -33.73
N GLY A 206 0.18 -6.00 -32.58
CA GLY A 206 -0.93 -6.47 -31.76
C GLY A 206 -0.57 -7.71 -30.96
N GLY A 207 -0.20 -7.54 -29.69
CA GLY A 207 -0.13 -8.64 -28.74
C GLY A 207 -1.51 -9.28 -28.58
N GLY A 208 -1.79 -10.29 -29.40
CA GLY A 208 -2.98 -11.12 -29.28
C GLY A 208 -3.04 -11.76 -27.90
N GLY A 209 -4.11 -11.47 -27.17
CA GLY A 209 -4.80 -12.41 -26.28
C GLY A 209 -4.15 -12.80 -24.95
N ALA A 210 -2.95 -12.34 -24.60
CA ALA A 210 -2.40 -12.58 -23.27
C ALA A 210 -2.82 -11.47 -22.30
N GLU A 211 -3.75 -11.79 -21.38
CA GLU A 211 -4.10 -10.91 -20.25
C GLU A 211 -2.81 -10.60 -19.46
N LEU A 212 -2.41 -9.32 -19.44
CA LEU A 212 -1.34 -8.87 -18.56
C LEU A 212 -1.85 -8.92 -17.12
N ASP A 213 -0.99 -9.34 -16.19
CA ASP A 213 -1.27 -9.12 -14.78
C ASP A 213 -1.26 -7.61 -14.46
N ALA A 214 -2.05 -7.20 -13.46
CA ALA A 214 -2.22 -5.80 -13.10
C ALA A 214 -0.89 -5.09 -12.78
N GLU A 215 0.08 -5.83 -12.23
CA GLU A 215 1.40 -5.32 -11.89
C GLU A 215 2.24 -5.02 -13.15
N SER A 216 2.19 -5.88 -14.16
CA SER A 216 2.83 -5.66 -15.46
C SER A 216 2.20 -4.50 -16.22
N LEU A 217 0.87 -4.38 -16.21
CA LEU A 217 0.16 -3.26 -16.84
C LEU A 217 0.52 -1.92 -16.17
N ALA A 218 0.44 -1.85 -14.84
CA ALA A 218 0.78 -0.65 -14.09
C ALA A 218 2.24 -0.20 -14.32
N LEU A 219 3.19 -1.14 -14.32
CA LEU A 219 4.58 -0.81 -14.63
C LEU A 219 4.77 -0.30 -16.07
N TYR A 220 4.03 -0.86 -17.04
CA TYR A 220 4.11 -0.42 -18.44
C TYR A 220 3.56 1.00 -18.61
N GLU A 221 2.42 1.30 -17.97
CA GLU A 221 1.86 2.65 -17.96
C GLU A 221 2.82 3.68 -17.35
N LEU A 222 3.53 3.32 -16.28
CA LEU A 222 4.53 4.20 -15.69
C LEU A 222 5.70 4.50 -16.64
N LEU A 223 6.15 3.51 -17.42
CA LEU A 223 7.18 3.71 -18.43
C LEU A 223 6.69 4.59 -19.59
N LEU A 224 5.44 4.39 -20.04
CA LEU A 224 4.79 5.26 -21.03
C LEU A 224 4.79 6.71 -20.54
N ARG A 225 4.37 6.95 -19.28
CA ARG A 225 4.39 8.28 -18.67
C ARG A 225 5.80 8.86 -18.54
N ALA A 226 6.78 8.06 -18.13
CA ALA A 226 8.18 8.48 -18.04
C ALA A 226 8.78 8.84 -19.42
N ALA A 227 8.24 8.27 -20.51
CA ALA A 227 8.55 8.64 -21.89
C ALA A 227 7.72 9.82 -22.43
N GLY A 228 6.89 10.46 -21.60
CA GLY A 228 6.01 11.56 -22.03
C GLY A 228 4.81 11.10 -22.87
N LEU A 229 4.51 9.80 -22.89
CA LEU A 229 3.40 9.20 -23.62
C LEU A 229 2.24 9.00 -22.64
N SER A 230 1.26 9.89 -22.69
CA SER A 230 0.02 9.76 -21.91
C SER A 230 -1.00 8.94 -22.69
N SER A 231 -1.77 8.09 -21.98
CA SER A 231 -3.08 7.68 -22.48
C SER A 231 -4.04 8.86 -22.23
N PRO A 232 -4.71 9.38 -23.27
CA PRO A 232 -5.69 10.44 -23.07
C PRO A 232 -6.98 9.82 -22.52
N SER A 233 -7.25 9.99 -21.22
CA SER A 233 -8.62 9.85 -20.69
C SER A 233 -9.11 11.23 -20.26
N GLY A 234 -9.99 11.82 -21.07
CA GLY A 234 -10.66 13.10 -20.84
C GLY A 234 -11.78 13.05 -19.79
N ASN A 235 -11.65 12.24 -18.73
CA ASN A 235 -12.60 12.22 -17.62
C ASN A 235 -12.06 13.04 -16.44
N ALA A 236 -12.98 13.67 -15.70
CA ALA A 236 -12.64 14.34 -14.44
C ALA A 236 -12.10 13.32 -13.42
N PRO A 237 -11.07 13.68 -12.61
CA PRO A 237 -10.58 12.80 -11.57
C PRO A 237 -11.69 12.49 -10.56
N ARG A 238 -11.68 11.32 -9.93
CA ARG A 238 -12.64 10.97 -8.88
C ARG A 238 -12.25 11.57 -7.54
N ILE A 239 -10.95 11.60 -7.24
CA ILE A 239 -10.38 12.19 -6.03
C ILE A 239 -9.56 13.44 -6.37
N SER A 240 -9.73 14.52 -5.63
CA SER A 240 -8.73 15.59 -5.54
C SER A 240 -8.06 15.52 -4.17
N ILE A 241 -6.78 15.14 -4.14
CA ILE A 241 -5.98 15.18 -2.92
C ILE A 241 -5.34 16.55 -2.80
N ILE A 242 -5.60 17.23 -1.70
CA ILE A 242 -5.02 18.54 -1.38
C ILE A 242 -3.91 18.34 -0.37
N VAL A 243 -2.70 18.76 -0.71
CA VAL A 243 -1.51 18.69 0.14
C VAL A 243 -1.13 20.09 0.57
N ALA A 244 -1.31 20.43 1.85
CA ALA A 244 -0.90 21.73 2.36
C ALA A 244 0.62 21.84 2.42
N ALA A 245 1.18 22.93 1.91
CA ALA A 245 2.61 23.18 1.89
C ALA A 245 2.97 24.53 2.49
N HIS A 246 3.99 24.57 3.36
CA HIS A 246 4.61 25.79 3.86
C HIS A 246 6.04 25.49 4.31
N ASN A 247 7.04 26.02 3.61
CA ASN A 247 8.47 25.87 3.94
C ASN A 247 8.95 24.42 4.15
N MET A 248 8.50 23.50 3.29
CA MET A 248 8.76 22.05 3.40
C MET A 248 9.44 21.48 2.16
N ALA A 249 10.42 22.20 1.61
CA ALA A 249 11.12 21.81 0.39
C ALA A 249 11.84 20.43 0.51
N ARG A 250 12.18 20.01 1.74
CA ARG A 250 12.78 18.70 2.03
C ARG A 250 11.73 17.59 2.09
N GLU A 251 10.61 17.82 2.77
CA GLU A 251 9.63 16.78 3.10
C GLU A 251 8.60 16.56 2.00
N LEU A 252 8.18 17.65 1.34
CA LEU A 252 7.14 17.64 0.32
C LEU A 252 7.45 16.70 -0.86
N PRO A 253 8.67 16.66 -1.43
CA PRO A 253 8.99 15.70 -2.49
C PRO A 253 8.69 14.23 -2.12
N ARG A 254 8.92 13.83 -0.86
CA ARG A 254 8.65 12.46 -0.40
C ARG A 254 7.15 12.21 -0.23
N THR A 255 6.41 13.20 0.24
CA THR A 255 4.95 13.16 0.28
C THR A 255 4.37 13.01 -1.12
N LEU A 256 4.83 13.80 -2.10
CA LEU A 256 4.38 13.71 -3.49
C LEU A 256 4.75 12.38 -4.13
N GLU A 257 5.96 11.87 -3.89
CA GLU A 257 6.38 10.54 -4.35
C GLU A 257 5.44 9.44 -3.84
N SER A 258 5.03 9.51 -2.57
CA SER A 258 4.08 8.56 -1.95
C SER A 258 2.67 8.60 -2.54
N LEU A 259 2.32 9.71 -3.17
CA LEU A 259 1.06 9.92 -3.88
C LEU A 259 1.16 9.57 -5.37
N THR A 260 2.32 9.15 -5.88
CA THR A 260 2.43 8.74 -7.29
C THR A 260 1.63 7.46 -7.55
N PRO A 261 1.16 7.23 -8.79
CA PRO A 261 0.49 5.98 -9.16
C PRO A 261 1.39 4.74 -9.04
N PHE A 262 2.70 4.94 -8.85
CA PHE A 262 3.63 3.87 -8.55
C PHE A 262 3.58 3.44 -7.08
N HIS A 263 3.47 4.41 -6.17
CA HIS A 263 3.38 4.15 -4.74
C HIS A 263 1.97 3.73 -4.32
N GLN A 264 0.94 4.35 -4.89
CA GLN A 264 -0.44 4.02 -4.59
C GLN A 264 -0.89 2.77 -5.37
N ARG A 265 -1.37 1.75 -4.64
CA ARG A 265 -1.77 0.44 -5.18
C ARG A 265 -3.24 0.44 -5.55
N GLY A 266 -3.55 -0.07 -6.74
CA GLY A 266 -4.93 -0.31 -7.17
C GLY A 266 -5.70 0.94 -7.62
N VAL A 267 -4.97 2.02 -7.94
CA VAL A 267 -5.49 3.24 -8.57
C VAL A 267 -4.61 3.67 -9.75
N THR A 268 -5.20 4.34 -10.73
CA THR A 268 -4.48 4.92 -11.87
C THR A 268 -4.39 6.45 -11.74
N GLY A 269 -3.45 7.07 -12.47
CA GLY A 269 -3.18 8.52 -12.34
C GLY A 269 -4.28 9.42 -12.88
N ASP A 270 -5.24 8.88 -13.63
CA ASP A 270 -6.43 9.56 -14.11
C ASP A 270 -7.62 9.47 -13.14
N GLU A 271 -7.57 8.57 -12.16
CA GLU A 271 -8.62 8.47 -11.12
C GLU A 271 -8.49 9.55 -10.04
N TYR A 272 -7.35 10.23 -9.95
CA TYR A 272 -7.14 11.27 -8.94
C TYR A 272 -6.17 12.34 -9.41
N GLU A 273 -6.33 13.54 -8.85
CA GLU A 273 -5.36 14.62 -8.96
C GLU A 273 -4.77 14.97 -7.59
N VAL A 274 -3.57 15.55 -7.60
CA VAL A 274 -2.86 16.05 -6.42
C VAL A 274 -2.69 17.55 -6.57
N LEU A 275 -3.23 18.31 -5.63
CA LEU A 275 -3.19 19.76 -5.57
C LEU A 275 -2.27 20.19 -4.43
N VAL A 276 -1.11 20.73 -4.76
CA VAL A 276 -0.16 21.28 -3.78
C VAL A 276 -0.61 22.68 -3.40
N ALA A 277 -1.24 22.80 -2.24
CA ALA A 277 -1.75 24.04 -1.68
C ALA A 277 -0.65 24.79 -0.92
N ASP A 278 0.18 25.54 -1.66
CA ASP A 278 1.24 26.34 -1.05
C ASP A 278 0.66 27.56 -0.31
N ASN A 279 0.92 27.63 0.98
CA ASN A 279 0.50 28.71 1.87
C ASN A 279 1.63 29.74 2.08
N GLY A 280 2.20 30.23 0.98
CA GLY A 280 3.20 31.31 1.01
C GLY A 280 4.57 30.86 1.53
N SER A 281 5.10 29.75 1.01
CA SER A 281 6.47 29.34 1.29
C SER A 281 7.47 30.39 0.79
N SER A 282 8.59 30.56 1.50
CA SER A 282 9.70 31.42 1.06
C SER A 282 10.43 30.82 -0.15
N SER A 283 10.48 29.49 -0.21
CA SER A 283 11.02 28.71 -1.33
C SER A 283 10.04 27.58 -1.68
N PRO A 284 8.97 27.88 -2.43
CA PRO A 284 8.00 26.87 -2.86
C PRO A 284 8.62 25.94 -3.92
N LEU A 285 8.13 24.70 -4.01
CA LEU A 285 8.46 23.86 -5.16
C LEU A 285 7.89 24.50 -6.43
N PRO A 286 8.70 24.66 -7.49
CA PRO A 286 8.21 25.30 -8.70
C PRO A 286 7.21 24.37 -9.43
N PRO A 287 6.25 24.92 -10.19
CA PRO A 287 5.19 24.12 -10.84
C PRO A 287 5.70 22.96 -11.69
N GLU A 288 6.81 23.14 -12.40
CA GLU A 288 7.45 22.11 -13.20
C GLU A 288 8.00 20.95 -12.35
N ALA A 289 8.49 21.22 -11.14
CA ALA A 289 8.94 20.18 -10.22
C ALA A 289 7.77 19.39 -9.62
N VAL A 290 6.62 20.04 -9.40
CA VAL A 290 5.39 19.36 -8.98
C VAL A 290 4.84 18.51 -10.13
N ALA A 291 4.76 19.06 -11.35
CA ALA A 291 4.32 18.32 -12.54
C ALA A 291 5.25 17.13 -12.89
N ALA A 292 6.52 17.17 -12.45
CA ALA A 292 7.48 16.09 -12.65
C ALA A 292 7.15 14.78 -11.89
N PHE A 293 6.19 14.80 -10.97
CA PHE A 293 5.65 13.60 -10.30
C PHE A 293 4.55 12.89 -11.09
N GLY A 294 3.91 13.59 -12.05
CA GLY A 294 2.91 13.02 -12.94
C GLY A 294 1.98 14.09 -13.52
N PRO A 295 1.26 13.77 -14.62
CA PRO A 295 0.34 14.70 -15.27
C PRO A 295 -0.85 15.11 -14.39
N ASN A 296 -1.09 14.37 -13.31
CA ASN A 296 -2.14 14.60 -12.33
C ASN A 296 -1.69 15.41 -11.11
N PHE A 297 -0.47 15.94 -11.10
CA PHE A 297 0.07 16.78 -10.04
C PHE A 297 0.06 18.25 -10.45
N HIS A 298 -0.49 19.09 -9.58
CA HIS A 298 -0.72 20.51 -9.87
C HIS A 298 -0.31 21.38 -8.67
N SER A 299 0.39 22.47 -8.95
CA SER A 299 0.63 23.52 -7.95
C SER A 299 -0.56 24.46 -7.89
N VAL A 300 -1.06 24.74 -6.69
CA VAL A 300 -2.18 25.65 -6.44
C VAL A 300 -1.73 26.70 -5.40
N PRO A 301 -0.95 27.71 -5.80
CA PRO A 301 -0.46 28.72 -4.88
C PRO A 301 -1.61 29.56 -4.33
N CYS A 302 -1.65 29.76 -3.01
CA CYS A 302 -2.66 30.59 -2.39
C CYS A 302 -2.44 32.08 -2.75
N PRO A 303 -3.42 32.79 -3.34
CA PRO A 303 -3.24 34.19 -3.72
C PRO A 303 -3.02 35.13 -2.54
N LYS A 304 -3.54 34.77 -1.35
CA LYS A 304 -3.47 35.57 -0.12
C LYS A 304 -3.13 34.64 1.05
N PRO A 305 -1.86 34.23 1.20
CA PRO A 305 -1.46 33.33 2.27
C PRO A 305 -1.67 33.99 3.64
N ARG A 306 -2.00 33.18 4.63
CA ARG A 306 -2.17 33.59 6.03
C ARG A 306 -1.33 32.69 6.94
N PRO A 307 -1.05 33.10 8.19
CA PRO A 307 -0.30 32.23 9.12
C PRO A 307 -0.91 30.82 9.28
N SER A 308 -2.24 30.73 9.25
CA SER A 308 -2.99 29.47 9.24
C SER A 308 -3.15 28.90 7.82
N PRO A 309 -3.07 27.55 7.65
CA PRO A 309 -3.26 26.89 6.36
C PRO A 309 -4.72 26.89 5.86
N CYS A 310 -5.70 27.28 6.69
CA CYS A 310 -7.13 27.21 6.35
C CYS A 310 -7.47 27.90 5.01
N ALA A 311 -6.89 29.08 4.75
CA ALA A 311 -7.15 29.83 3.53
C ALA A 311 -6.61 29.12 2.28
N ALA A 312 -5.39 28.57 2.36
CA ALA A 312 -4.78 27.82 1.26
C ALA A 312 -5.53 26.51 0.99
N LEU A 313 -5.91 25.78 2.03
CA LEU A 313 -6.69 24.55 1.94
C LEU A 313 -8.07 24.78 1.29
N ASN A 314 -8.79 25.81 1.73
CA ASN A 314 -10.07 26.17 1.13
C ASN A 314 -9.94 26.63 -0.32
N PHE A 315 -8.88 27.39 -0.64
CA PHE A 315 -8.61 27.83 -2.00
C PHE A 315 -8.32 26.64 -2.92
N ALA A 316 -7.51 25.68 -2.49
CA ALA A 316 -7.26 24.47 -3.24
C ALA A 316 -8.52 23.61 -3.40
N ALA A 317 -9.36 23.50 -2.36
CA ALA A 317 -10.64 22.80 -2.42
C ALA A 317 -11.62 23.42 -3.41
N ALA A 318 -11.62 24.75 -3.56
CA ALA A 318 -12.42 25.43 -4.57
C ALA A 318 -11.94 25.19 -6.01
N ASN A 319 -10.68 24.77 -6.20
CA ASN A 319 -10.10 24.45 -7.50
C ASN A 319 -10.06 22.93 -7.78
N ALA A 320 -10.58 22.11 -6.86
CA ALA A 320 -10.66 20.67 -7.01
C ALA A 320 -11.71 20.26 -8.05
N ARG A 321 -11.38 19.27 -8.87
CA ARG A 321 -12.28 18.70 -9.90
C ARG A 321 -12.97 17.42 -9.46
N GLY A 322 -12.46 16.76 -8.42
CA GLY A 322 -12.96 15.49 -7.92
C GLY A 322 -14.23 15.59 -7.10
N GLU A 323 -15.04 14.53 -7.15
CA GLU A 323 -16.22 14.35 -6.29
C GLU A 323 -15.84 14.02 -4.83
N ILE A 324 -14.64 13.49 -4.64
CA ILE A 324 -14.05 13.18 -3.33
C ILE A 324 -12.89 14.13 -3.07
N LEU A 325 -12.92 14.83 -1.93
CA LEU A 325 -11.76 15.59 -1.44
C LEU A 325 -10.98 14.73 -0.45
N GLY A 326 -9.70 14.52 -0.73
CA GLY A 326 -8.71 14.04 0.24
C GLY A 326 -7.96 15.23 0.81
N LEU A 327 -8.12 15.53 2.09
CA LEU A 327 -7.45 16.65 2.75
C LEU A 327 -6.22 16.12 3.47
N HIS A 328 -5.04 16.51 3.02
CA HIS A 328 -3.75 16.23 3.65
C HIS A 328 -3.22 17.53 4.27
N ILE A 329 -3.63 17.75 5.52
CA ILE A 329 -3.61 19.06 6.19
C ILE A 329 -2.20 19.49 6.58
N ASP A 330 -1.36 18.54 6.97
CA ASP A 330 0.09 18.68 7.04
C ASP A 330 0.71 17.88 5.89
N GLY A 331 1.34 18.59 4.95
CA GLY A 331 2.02 17.99 3.80
C GLY A 331 3.35 17.34 4.11
N ALA A 332 3.89 17.44 5.33
CA ALA A 332 5.12 16.75 5.72
C ALA A 332 4.88 15.28 6.12
N ARG A 333 3.95 14.57 5.45
CA ARG A 333 3.69 13.16 5.74
C ARG A 333 3.63 12.29 4.50
N ILE A 334 4.30 11.14 4.58
CA ILE A 334 4.30 10.08 3.58
C ILE A 334 3.04 9.22 3.76
N LEU A 335 2.36 8.84 2.69
CA LEU A 335 1.15 8.01 2.73
C LEU A 335 1.48 6.54 2.49
N SER A 336 0.78 5.63 3.18
CA SER A 336 0.86 4.21 2.87
C SER A 336 0.21 3.87 1.51
N PRO A 337 0.64 2.78 0.85
CA PRO A 337 0.25 2.48 -0.53
C PRO A 337 -1.25 2.25 -0.79
N GLY A 338 -2.05 1.91 0.22
CA GLY A 338 -3.44 1.51 0.02
C GLY A 338 -4.48 2.61 0.24
N ILE A 339 -4.06 3.83 0.61
CA ILE A 339 -4.98 4.89 1.06
C ILE A 339 -5.96 5.29 -0.04
N LEU A 340 -5.49 5.59 -1.26
CA LEU A 340 -6.37 6.08 -2.32
C LEU A 340 -7.41 5.04 -2.72
N ARG A 341 -6.97 3.79 -2.91
CA ARG A 341 -7.88 2.70 -3.29
C ARG A 341 -8.95 2.46 -2.22
N LYS A 342 -8.54 2.37 -0.95
CA LYS A 342 -9.50 2.13 0.14
C LYS A 342 -10.43 3.32 0.38
N ALA A 343 -9.98 4.55 0.10
CA ALA A 343 -10.88 5.69 0.05
C ALA A 343 -11.95 5.49 -1.03
N LEU A 344 -11.57 5.16 -2.27
CA LEU A 344 -12.53 4.85 -3.34
C LEU A 344 -13.50 3.72 -2.96
N ASP A 345 -13.00 2.66 -2.33
CA ASP A 345 -13.83 1.54 -1.87
C ASP A 345 -14.86 2.00 -0.79
N ALA A 346 -14.45 2.87 0.15
CA ALA A 346 -15.36 3.45 1.14
C ALA A 346 -16.45 4.32 0.50
N PHE A 347 -16.11 5.14 -0.50
CA PHE A 347 -17.08 5.93 -1.24
C PHE A 347 -17.95 5.07 -2.17
N ALA A 348 -17.47 3.92 -2.64
CA ALA A 348 -18.33 2.97 -3.34
C ALA A 348 -19.37 2.37 -2.39
N ALA A 349 -19.00 2.07 -1.13
CA ALA A 349 -19.88 1.47 -0.13
C ALA A 349 -20.89 2.45 0.49
N TYR A 350 -20.45 3.68 0.81
CA TYR A 350 -21.25 4.65 1.56
C TYR A 350 -21.55 5.93 0.77
N SER A 351 -21.07 6.04 -0.47
CA SER A 351 -21.26 7.21 -1.33
C SER A 351 -20.88 8.50 -0.59
N ARG A 352 -21.64 9.59 -0.76
CA ARG A 352 -21.40 10.89 -0.12
C ARG A 352 -21.39 10.87 1.41
N ASN A 353 -21.84 9.78 2.03
CA ASN A 353 -21.91 9.65 3.49
C ASN A 353 -20.59 9.13 4.10
N ALA A 354 -19.63 8.69 3.30
CA ALA A 354 -18.33 8.27 3.81
C ALA A 354 -17.54 9.46 4.38
N LEU A 355 -16.97 9.27 5.57
CA LEU A 355 -15.91 10.11 6.12
C LEU A 355 -14.72 9.20 6.43
N VAL A 356 -13.74 9.19 5.54
CA VAL A 356 -12.60 8.26 5.63
C VAL A 356 -11.49 8.87 6.47
N LEU A 357 -10.98 8.12 7.44
CA LEU A 357 -9.98 8.54 8.40
C LEU A 357 -8.75 7.63 8.34
N THR A 358 -7.57 8.21 8.54
CA THR A 358 -6.29 7.50 8.60
C THR A 358 -5.59 7.76 9.93
N LEU A 359 -4.78 6.80 10.37
CA LEU A 359 -3.99 6.98 11.59
C LEU A 359 -2.68 7.72 11.29
N GLY A 360 -2.30 8.61 12.19
CA GLY A 360 -1.02 9.31 12.16
C GLY A 360 0.09 8.54 12.87
N ARG A 361 1.27 8.53 12.26
CA ARG A 361 2.51 7.97 12.81
C ARG A 361 3.64 8.99 12.70
N HIS A 362 4.64 8.87 13.55
CA HIS A 362 5.88 9.64 13.50
C HIS A 362 7.01 8.74 13.01
N CYS A 363 7.74 9.18 11.99
CA CYS A 363 8.99 8.54 11.58
C CYS A 363 10.02 8.62 12.71
N GLY A 364 10.73 7.52 12.96
CA GLY A 364 11.74 7.42 14.00
C GLY A 364 11.34 6.56 15.20
N PRO A 365 12.20 6.52 16.24
CA PRO A 365 12.13 5.53 17.31
C PRO A 365 11.08 5.82 18.38
N ALA A 366 10.62 7.07 18.50
CA ALA A 366 9.68 7.55 19.51
C ALA A 366 8.87 8.73 18.96
N PRO A 367 7.76 9.15 19.61
CA PRO A 367 7.02 10.34 19.20
C PRO A 367 7.97 11.55 19.05
N GLN A 368 7.78 12.37 18.02
CA GLN A 368 8.80 13.37 17.64
C GLN A 368 9.15 14.37 18.74
N GLN A 369 8.23 14.71 19.65
CA GLN A 369 8.53 15.56 20.80
C GLN A 369 9.57 14.92 21.74
N GLU A 370 9.51 13.60 21.90
CA GLU A 370 10.43 12.81 22.74
C GLU A 370 11.74 12.51 22.02
N SER A 371 11.69 12.07 20.77
CA SER A 371 12.89 11.72 20.01
C SER A 371 13.75 12.93 19.68
N ARG A 372 13.16 14.10 19.41
CA ARG A 372 13.91 15.36 19.21
C ARG A 372 14.66 15.78 20.47
N ALA A 373 14.06 15.61 21.64
CA ALA A 373 14.74 15.86 22.92
C ALA A 373 15.93 14.91 23.15
N GLN A 374 15.96 13.76 22.46
CA GLN A 374 17.02 12.76 22.50
C GLN A 374 18.01 12.89 21.33
N GLY A 375 17.93 13.95 20.52
CA GLY A 375 18.85 14.22 19.41
C GLY A 375 18.45 13.64 18.06
N TYR A 376 17.21 13.17 17.88
CA TYR A 376 16.68 12.80 16.56
C TYR A 376 16.37 14.06 15.74
N ASP A 377 17.04 14.23 14.60
CA ASP A 377 16.95 15.40 13.73
C ASP A 377 16.64 15.03 12.26
N ALA A 378 16.63 16.04 11.38
CA ALA A 378 16.34 15.88 9.96
C ALA A 378 17.34 14.95 9.24
N GLU A 379 18.63 15.01 9.60
CA GLU A 379 19.65 14.16 8.99
C GLU A 379 19.51 12.70 9.42
N ALA A 380 19.23 12.45 10.70
CA ALA A 380 18.96 11.11 11.20
C ALA A 380 17.73 10.50 10.53
N GLU A 381 16.67 11.30 10.32
CA GLU A 381 15.49 10.87 9.57
C GLU A 381 15.80 10.59 8.10
N ASP A 382 16.62 11.42 7.44
CA ASP A 382 17.01 11.21 6.05
C ASP A 382 17.76 9.88 5.86
N ARG A 383 18.66 9.53 6.79
CA ARG A 383 19.33 8.22 6.81
C ARG A 383 18.32 7.08 7.00
N LEU A 384 17.43 7.21 7.98
CA LEU A 384 16.38 6.21 8.25
C LEU A 384 15.49 5.97 7.02
N LEU A 385 15.05 7.04 6.35
CA LEU A 385 14.22 6.92 5.16
C LEU A 385 15.00 6.30 4.00
N ALA A 386 16.24 6.72 3.76
CA ALA A 386 17.10 6.13 2.72
C ALA A 386 17.31 4.62 2.91
N GLU A 387 17.47 4.16 4.15
CA GLU A 387 17.71 2.75 4.48
C GLU A 387 16.41 1.90 4.56
N SER A 388 15.26 2.53 4.79
CA SER A 388 13.99 1.81 4.97
C SER A 388 13.47 1.11 3.71
N GLY A 389 13.88 1.57 2.53
CA GLY A 389 13.37 1.09 1.23
C GLY A 389 11.89 1.43 0.98
N TRP A 390 11.36 2.46 1.64
CA TRP A 390 9.96 2.89 1.49
C TRP A 390 9.59 3.29 0.06
N GLU A 391 10.57 3.81 -0.71
CA GLU A 391 10.42 4.18 -2.12
C GLU A 391 10.05 2.98 -3.01
N TYR A 392 10.31 1.75 -2.55
CA TYR A 392 9.92 0.52 -3.25
C TYR A 392 8.64 -0.08 -2.67
N ASP A 393 8.47 0.03 -1.35
CA ASP A 393 7.28 -0.42 -0.65
C ASP A 393 7.01 0.44 0.59
N GLY A 394 6.04 1.36 0.47
CA GLY A 394 5.67 2.28 1.54
C GLY A 394 5.18 1.60 2.83
N TYR A 395 4.74 0.34 2.80
CA TYR A 395 4.37 -0.39 4.02
C TYR A 395 5.56 -0.66 4.94
N ARG A 396 6.81 -0.59 4.43
CA ARG A 396 8.01 -0.75 5.26
C ARG A 396 8.11 0.31 6.36
N LEU A 397 7.53 1.49 6.15
CA LEU A 397 7.56 2.59 7.13
C LEU A 397 6.87 2.25 8.45
N PHE A 398 5.95 1.28 8.48
CA PHE A 398 5.37 0.80 9.74
C PHE A 398 6.44 0.26 10.70
N ARG A 399 7.54 -0.30 10.19
CA ARG A 399 8.68 -0.80 11.00
C ARG A 399 9.59 0.32 11.51
N HIS A 400 9.57 1.48 10.86
CA HIS A 400 10.45 2.62 11.13
C HIS A 400 9.69 3.83 11.69
N SER A 401 8.52 3.58 12.29
CA SER A 401 7.67 4.63 12.85
C SER A 401 6.91 4.14 14.06
N VAL A 402 6.44 5.09 14.87
CA VAL A 402 5.58 4.85 16.03
C VAL A 402 4.25 5.59 15.88
N PRO A 403 3.17 5.14 16.55
CA PRO A 403 1.93 5.90 16.60
C PRO A 403 2.15 7.34 17.06
N ALA A 404 1.51 8.30 16.39
CA ALA A 404 1.53 9.68 16.83
C ALA A 404 0.74 9.85 18.14
N GLN A 405 0.90 10.98 18.83
CA GLN A 405 0.14 11.26 20.06
C GLN A 405 -1.37 11.21 19.84
N SER A 406 -1.86 11.67 18.69
CA SER A 406 -3.27 11.57 18.28
C SER A 406 -3.74 10.12 18.06
N ALA A 407 -2.84 9.16 17.92
CA ALA A 407 -3.14 7.73 17.79
C ALA A 407 -2.60 6.89 18.96
N ARG A 408 -2.23 7.51 20.09
CA ARG A 408 -1.56 6.84 21.23
C ARG A 408 -2.40 5.71 21.86
N ASP A 409 -3.71 5.88 21.86
CA ASP A 409 -4.68 4.97 22.48
C ASP A 409 -5.08 3.82 21.51
N GLY A 410 -4.50 3.82 20.31
CA GLY A 410 -4.64 2.76 19.32
C GLY A 410 -5.85 2.92 18.41
N LEU A 411 -5.95 1.98 17.46
CA LEU A 411 -6.92 1.96 16.36
C LEU A 411 -8.39 1.98 16.79
N PHE A 412 -8.70 1.46 17.98
CA PHE A 412 -10.08 1.31 18.47
C PHE A 412 -10.51 2.43 19.41
N ALA A 413 -9.63 3.39 19.70
CA ALA A 413 -9.96 4.58 20.46
C ALA A 413 -10.57 5.66 19.55
N PRO A 414 -11.36 6.60 20.09
CA PRO A 414 -11.79 7.78 19.35
C PRO A 414 -10.59 8.52 18.77
N ILE A 415 -10.68 8.86 17.48
CA ILE A 415 -9.60 9.55 16.76
C ILE A 415 -9.80 11.06 16.95
N PRO A 416 -8.93 11.77 17.69
CA PRO A 416 -9.06 13.19 17.96
C PRO A 416 -8.81 14.04 16.72
N GLU A 417 -8.01 13.55 15.78
CA GLU A 417 -7.71 14.18 14.50
C GLU A 417 -7.25 13.13 13.46
N SER A 418 -7.48 13.43 12.19
CA SER A 418 -6.95 12.65 11.06
C SER A 418 -6.28 13.62 10.09
N ASN A 419 -4.97 13.48 9.85
CA ASN A 419 -4.25 14.40 8.96
C ASN A 419 -4.66 14.23 7.50
N CYS A 420 -4.81 12.96 7.08
CA CYS A 420 -5.32 12.59 5.78
C CYS A 420 -6.74 12.08 5.98
N LEU A 421 -7.73 12.89 5.65
CA LEU A 421 -9.14 12.55 5.77
C LEU A 421 -9.84 12.76 4.43
N PHE A 422 -10.86 11.96 4.13
CA PHE A 422 -11.61 12.08 2.89
C PHE A 422 -13.09 12.30 3.16
N MET A 423 -13.68 13.23 2.42
CA MET A 423 -15.13 13.46 2.41
C MET A 423 -15.58 13.86 1.00
N HIS A 424 -16.87 13.76 0.73
CA HIS A 424 -17.42 14.23 -0.54
C HIS A 424 -17.28 15.75 -0.67
N THR A 425 -16.97 16.27 -1.86
CA THR A 425 -16.76 17.71 -2.12
C THR A 425 -17.97 18.54 -1.68
N ALA A 426 -19.19 18.06 -1.96
CA ALA A 426 -20.41 18.73 -1.49
C ALA A 426 -20.58 18.72 0.05
N THR A 427 -20.07 17.68 0.74
CA THR A 427 -20.08 17.63 2.21
C THR A 427 -19.13 18.68 2.78
N PHE A 428 -17.92 18.78 2.23
CA PHE A 428 -16.97 19.83 2.62
C PHE A 428 -17.53 21.23 2.39
N ALA A 429 -18.15 21.47 1.24
CA ALA A 429 -18.80 22.74 0.92
C ALA A 429 -19.98 23.05 1.88
N ALA A 430 -20.82 22.06 2.20
CA ALA A 430 -21.94 22.22 3.13
C ALA A 430 -21.47 22.53 4.56
N LEU A 431 -20.28 22.04 4.94
CA LEU A 431 -19.62 22.37 6.20
C LEU A 431 -18.98 23.77 6.21
N GLY A 432 -18.95 24.48 5.07
CA GLY A 432 -18.25 25.75 4.92
C GLY A 432 -16.72 25.63 4.84
N GLY A 433 -16.21 24.41 4.61
CA GLY A 433 -14.77 24.12 4.58
C GLY A 433 -14.06 24.27 5.94
N PHE A 434 -12.78 24.63 5.89
CA PHE A 434 -12.03 25.04 7.09
C PHE A 434 -12.49 26.43 7.54
N ASP A 435 -12.74 26.59 8.83
CA ASP A 435 -13.10 27.90 9.37
C ASP A 435 -11.86 28.80 9.44
N THR A 436 -11.88 29.89 8.68
CA THR A 436 -10.74 30.82 8.58
C THR A 436 -10.58 31.73 9.80
N ALA A 437 -11.49 31.65 10.78
CA ALA A 437 -11.30 32.25 12.09
C ALA A 437 -10.20 31.53 12.91
N PHE A 438 -9.87 30.27 12.57
CA PHE A 438 -8.66 29.62 13.08
C PHE A 438 -7.45 30.18 12.34
N ASP A 439 -6.89 31.27 12.85
CA ASP A 439 -5.84 32.07 12.23
C ASP A 439 -4.45 31.88 12.85
N LEU A 440 -4.32 31.02 13.87
CA LEU A 440 -3.04 30.72 14.51
C LEU A 440 -2.07 30.01 13.53
N PRO A 441 -0.75 30.24 13.67
CA PRO A 441 0.25 29.52 12.89
C PRO A 441 0.11 28.00 13.02
N GLY A 442 0.09 27.29 11.89
CA GLY A 442 -0.13 25.84 11.86
C GLY A 442 -1.61 25.42 12.02
N GLY A 443 -2.54 26.36 12.14
CA GLY A 443 -3.98 26.14 12.12
C GLY A 443 -4.61 25.70 13.46
N GLY A 444 -3.81 25.43 14.49
CA GLY A 444 -4.30 25.05 15.83
C GLY A 444 -5.30 23.89 15.78
N LEU A 445 -6.52 24.11 16.29
CA LEU A 445 -7.60 23.11 16.28
C LEU A 445 -8.45 23.11 14.99
N ALA A 446 -8.04 23.76 13.89
CA ALA A 446 -8.82 23.79 12.65
C ALA A 446 -9.14 22.39 12.08
N ASN A 447 -8.16 21.46 12.13
CA ASN A 447 -8.36 20.07 11.72
C ASN A 447 -9.39 19.36 12.61
N HIS A 448 -9.18 19.48 13.93
CA HIS A 448 -10.04 18.91 14.96
C HIS A 448 -11.49 19.41 14.82
N ASP A 449 -11.65 20.70 14.53
CA ASP A 449 -12.93 21.34 14.30
C ASP A 449 -13.64 20.79 13.05
N LEU A 450 -12.95 20.69 11.91
CA LEU A 450 -13.53 20.15 10.68
C LEU A 450 -13.98 18.70 10.89
N LEU A 451 -13.15 17.87 11.52
CA LEU A 451 -13.49 16.49 11.84
C LEU A 451 -14.72 16.41 12.76
N ALA A 452 -14.75 17.22 13.83
CA ALA A 452 -15.87 17.24 14.76
C ALA A 452 -17.18 17.64 14.08
N ARG A 453 -17.18 18.72 13.29
CA ARG A 453 -18.37 19.14 12.52
C ARG A 453 -18.82 18.09 11.52
N ALA A 454 -17.88 17.40 10.86
CA ALA A 454 -18.21 16.33 9.93
C ALA A 454 -18.84 15.12 10.64
N LEU A 455 -18.36 14.77 11.83
CA LEU A 455 -18.89 13.66 12.64
C LEU A 455 -20.25 13.98 13.27
N GLU A 456 -20.59 15.26 13.47
CA GLU A 456 -21.91 15.71 13.96
C GLU A 456 -23.02 15.56 12.90
N LEU A 457 -22.68 15.36 11.61
CA LEU A 457 -23.67 15.18 10.55
C LEU A 457 -24.40 13.82 10.66
N PRO A 458 -25.75 13.78 10.75
CA PRO A 458 -26.50 12.55 11.06
C PRO A 458 -26.31 11.37 10.07
N ALA A 459 -26.08 11.69 8.80
CA ALA A 459 -25.92 10.69 7.74
C ALA A 459 -24.48 10.16 7.61
N ILE A 460 -23.50 10.82 8.23
CA ILE A 460 -22.08 10.49 8.06
C ILE A 460 -21.75 9.13 8.68
N ARG A 461 -20.85 8.42 8.00
CA ARG A 461 -20.29 7.14 8.39
C ARG A 461 -18.77 7.28 8.48
N PRO A 462 -18.20 7.38 9.69
CA PRO A 462 -16.76 7.36 9.85
C PRO A 462 -16.19 5.99 9.45
N VAL A 463 -15.22 5.98 8.56
CA VAL A 463 -14.54 4.78 8.06
C VAL A 463 -13.05 4.90 8.35
N VAL A 464 -12.53 4.07 9.25
CA VAL A 464 -11.09 4.04 9.57
C VAL A 464 -10.41 3.00 8.70
N LEU A 465 -9.35 3.40 8.00
CA LEU A 465 -8.61 2.51 7.13
C LEU A 465 -7.69 1.58 7.94
N LEU A 466 -7.99 0.28 7.92
CA LEU A 466 -7.16 -0.77 8.51
C LEU A 466 -5.91 -1.00 7.67
N GLY A 467 -4.77 -1.08 8.36
CA GLY A 467 -3.47 -1.33 7.74
C GLY A 467 -2.89 -0.13 6.99
N GLU A 468 -3.57 1.02 7.01
CA GLU A 468 -3.11 2.27 6.39
C GLU A 468 -2.77 3.33 7.43
N ALA A 469 -1.79 4.16 7.10
CA ALA A 469 -1.33 5.24 7.96
C ALA A 469 -0.65 6.36 7.16
N THR A 470 -0.52 7.51 7.80
CA THR A 470 0.37 8.58 7.36
C THR A 470 1.60 8.65 8.26
N PHE A 471 2.77 8.84 7.69
CA PHE A 471 4.06 8.86 8.38
C PHE A 471 4.63 10.27 8.33
N HIS A 472 4.55 10.97 9.45
CA HIS A 472 4.99 12.34 9.61
C HIS A 472 6.51 12.41 9.73
N GLN A 473 7.07 13.31 8.92
CA GLN A 473 8.49 13.63 8.81
C GLN A 473 8.83 14.76 9.79
N VAL A 474 10.07 14.83 10.27
CA VAL A 474 10.52 15.96 11.07
C VAL A 474 10.59 17.18 10.16
N HIS A 475 9.85 18.24 10.51
CA HIS A 475 9.90 19.51 9.80
C HIS A 475 9.82 20.69 10.77
N GLY A 476 10.30 21.85 10.31
CA GLY A 476 10.27 23.09 11.06
C GLY A 476 8.89 23.75 11.04
N SER A 477 7.86 23.10 11.58
CA SER A 477 6.54 23.72 11.66
C SER A 477 6.49 24.82 12.72
N ALA A 478 5.70 25.87 12.41
CA ALA A 478 5.37 26.95 13.34
C ALA A 478 4.71 26.47 14.65
N SER A 479 4.10 25.27 14.65
CA SER A 479 3.58 24.60 15.85
C SER A 479 4.68 24.02 16.76
N THR A 480 5.92 23.89 16.28
CA THR A 480 7.10 23.54 17.11
C THR A 480 8.06 24.71 17.36
N GLY A 481 7.88 25.84 16.66
CA GLY A 481 8.64 27.08 16.87
C GLY A 481 8.17 27.92 18.08
N ALA A 482 6.96 27.69 18.59
CA ALA A 482 6.42 28.37 19.77
C ALA A 482 6.79 27.72 21.12
N ALA A 483 7.74 26.78 21.12
CA ALA A 483 8.36 26.26 22.36
C ALA A 483 9.51 27.16 22.86
N ALA A 484 9.65 28.38 22.32
CA ALA A 484 10.34 29.45 23.02
C ALA A 484 9.43 29.94 24.16
N ALA A 485 9.87 29.73 25.41
CA ALA A 485 9.26 30.19 26.66
C ALA A 485 8.06 29.40 27.23
N GLY A 486 8.27 28.14 27.59
CA GLY A 486 7.56 27.50 28.73
C GLY A 486 6.02 27.46 28.73
N SER A 487 5.37 27.78 27.62
CA SER A 487 3.91 27.77 27.47
C SER A 487 3.48 26.57 26.64
N ASP A 488 2.44 25.87 27.10
CA ASP A 488 1.82 24.75 26.39
C ASP A 488 0.97 25.30 25.22
N PRO A 489 1.35 25.08 23.95
CA PRO A 489 0.62 25.58 22.79
C PRO A 489 -0.83 25.12 22.76
N TRP A 490 -1.12 23.96 23.37
CA TRP A 490 -2.45 23.38 23.44
C TRP A 490 -3.45 24.30 24.14
N LYS A 491 -3.02 25.01 25.21
CA LYS A 491 -3.87 25.95 25.93
C LYS A 491 -4.30 27.12 25.05
N GLU A 492 -3.41 27.59 24.18
CA GLU A 492 -3.75 28.66 23.24
C GLU A 492 -4.73 28.16 22.19
N TYR A 493 -4.54 26.94 21.69
CA TYR A 493 -5.46 26.35 20.72
C TYR A 493 -6.86 26.13 21.32
N GLU A 494 -6.95 25.68 22.56
CA GLU A 494 -8.23 25.55 23.28
C GLU A 494 -8.91 26.91 23.52
N ARG A 495 -8.15 27.95 23.89
CA ARG A 495 -8.68 29.32 24.03
C ARG A 495 -9.27 29.83 22.72
N GLN A 496 -8.55 29.68 21.61
CA GLN A 496 -9.06 30.07 20.29
C GLN A 496 -10.31 29.26 19.93
N TYR A 497 -10.32 27.95 20.14
CA TYR A 497 -11.49 27.11 19.85
C TYR A 497 -12.71 27.55 20.67
N GLN A 498 -12.55 27.81 21.97
CA GLN A 498 -13.63 28.29 22.81
C GLN A 498 -14.13 29.67 22.39
N ALA A 499 -13.26 30.57 21.93
CA ALA A 499 -13.66 31.87 21.40
C ALA A 499 -14.47 31.73 20.09
N ILE A 500 -14.09 30.82 19.20
CA ILE A 500 -14.75 30.60 17.90
C ILE A 500 -16.06 29.81 18.04
N ARG A 501 -16.10 28.79 18.90
CA ARG A 501 -17.22 27.84 19.03
C ARG A 501 -18.09 28.04 20.26
N GLY A 502 -17.68 28.87 21.22
CA GLY A 502 -18.39 29.12 22.48
C GLY A 502 -18.37 27.94 23.47
N LYS A 503 -17.63 26.87 23.17
CA LYS A 503 -17.52 25.65 23.98
C LYS A 503 -16.08 25.10 23.94
N PRO A 504 -15.60 24.41 24.99
CA PRO A 504 -14.33 23.70 24.92
C PRO A 504 -14.36 22.59 23.87
N TYR A 505 -13.20 22.28 23.28
CA TYR A 505 -13.08 21.15 22.36
C TYR A 505 -13.25 19.83 23.12
N THR A 506 -13.99 18.91 22.51
CA THR A 506 -14.17 17.55 23.02
C THR A 506 -14.02 16.56 21.86
N VAL A 507 -13.28 15.49 22.09
CA VAL A 507 -13.08 14.45 21.06
C VAL A 507 -14.41 13.74 20.80
N PRO A 508 -14.90 13.73 19.54
CA PRO A 508 -16.14 13.04 19.21
C PRO A 508 -16.00 11.52 19.41
N ASP A 509 -16.87 10.91 20.24
CA ASP A 509 -16.95 9.45 20.44
C ASP A 509 -18.00 8.85 19.50
N VAL A 510 -17.74 8.92 18.19
CA VAL A 510 -18.60 8.32 17.15
C VAL A 510 -17.99 6.97 16.73
N PRO A 511 -18.71 5.85 16.87
CA PRO A 511 -18.19 4.54 16.48
C PRO A 511 -17.89 4.46 14.97
N PRO A 512 -16.65 4.13 14.56
CA PRO A 512 -16.31 3.97 13.16
C PRO A 512 -16.61 2.56 12.62
N VAL A 513 -16.71 2.47 11.30
CA VAL A 513 -16.52 1.23 10.55
C VAL A 513 -15.03 1.10 10.22
N PHE A 514 -14.51 -0.12 10.26
CA PHE A 514 -13.13 -0.41 9.88
C PHE A 514 -13.08 -1.04 8.50
N LEU A 515 -12.24 -0.53 7.60
CA LEU A 515 -12.13 -0.99 6.22
C LEU A 515 -10.67 -1.28 5.85
N GLY A 516 -10.37 -2.50 5.41
CA GLY A 516 -9.07 -2.85 4.84
C GLY A 516 -8.51 -4.18 5.32
N GLU A 517 -7.30 -4.46 4.86
CA GLU A 517 -6.51 -5.62 5.24
C GLU A 517 -5.33 -5.19 6.12
N LEU A 518 -4.73 -6.13 6.83
CA LEU A 518 -3.61 -5.84 7.71
C LEU A 518 -2.31 -6.40 7.11
N PRO A 519 -1.40 -5.53 6.66
CA PRO A 519 -0.07 -5.96 6.27
C PRO A 519 0.65 -6.54 7.49
N ALA A 520 1.58 -7.47 7.27
CA ALA A 520 2.36 -8.08 8.34
C ALA A 520 3.13 -7.02 9.15
N GLU A 521 3.52 -5.94 8.47
CA GLU A 521 4.20 -4.78 9.03
C GLU A 521 3.35 -4.02 10.07
N ALA A 522 2.02 -4.05 9.96
CA ALA A 522 1.09 -3.37 10.87
C ALA A 522 0.58 -4.28 12.02
N GLU A 523 1.08 -5.53 12.11
CA GLU A 523 0.65 -6.52 13.11
C GLU A 523 0.77 -6.01 14.56
N ALA A 524 1.86 -5.28 14.85
CA ALA A 524 2.15 -4.74 16.18
C ALA A 524 1.10 -3.71 16.66
N ASP A 525 0.48 -2.97 15.75
CA ASP A 525 -0.49 -1.93 16.10
C ASP A 525 -1.80 -2.53 16.63
N ILE A 526 -2.17 -3.72 16.17
CA ILE A 526 -3.34 -4.44 16.68
C ILE A 526 -3.09 -4.98 18.06
N LEU A 527 -1.90 -5.54 18.32
CA LEU A 527 -1.53 -6.03 19.64
C LEU A 527 -1.61 -4.90 20.69
N ARG A 528 -1.17 -3.69 20.31
CA ARG A 528 -1.26 -2.48 21.15
C ARG A 528 -2.70 -2.05 21.36
N SER A 529 -3.49 -2.00 20.29
CA SER A 529 -4.89 -1.54 20.30
C SER A 529 -5.83 -2.52 21.01
N ALA A 530 -5.46 -3.80 21.12
CA ALA A 530 -6.27 -4.84 21.76
C ALA A 530 -6.56 -4.57 23.26
N ARG A 531 -5.77 -3.74 23.95
CA ARG A 531 -6.05 -3.31 25.32
C ARG A 531 -7.33 -2.47 25.44
N PHE A 532 -7.67 -1.70 24.41
CA PHE A 532 -8.89 -0.88 24.35
C PHE A 532 -10.15 -1.73 24.07
N LEU A 533 -9.98 -2.85 23.37
CA LEU A 533 -11.06 -3.80 23.04
C LEU A 533 -11.64 -4.56 24.23
N GLU A 534 -10.91 -4.67 25.35
CA GLU A 534 -11.49 -5.23 26.58
C GLU A 534 -12.64 -4.35 27.13
N ALA A 535 -12.73 -3.07 26.71
CA ALA A 535 -13.73 -2.12 27.21
C ALA A 535 -14.98 -1.93 26.32
N LYS A 536 -14.91 -2.13 25.00
CA LYS A 536 -16.06 -1.93 24.09
C LYS A 536 -16.14 -3.05 23.02
N HIS A 537 -17.25 -3.79 22.98
CA HIS A 537 -17.52 -4.90 22.05
C HIS A 537 -17.60 -4.44 20.59
N LEU A 538 -16.88 -5.08 19.66
CA LEU A 538 -16.79 -4.64 18.25
C LEU A 538 -17.40 -5.61 17.23
N ARG A 539 -18.08 -5.03 16.23
CA ARG A 539 -18.56 -5.63 14.96
C ARG A 539 -17.56 -5.29 13.84
N MET A 540 -17.26 -6.22 12.93
CA MET A 540 -16.45 -5.99 11.72
C MET A 540 -17.18 -6.53 10.49
N LEU A 541 -17.04 -5.86 9.34
CA LEU A 541 -17.53 -6.30 8.04
C LEU A 541 -16.36 -6.85 7.20
N ASP A 542 -16.62 -7.92 6.45
CA ASP A 542 -15.71 -8.49 5.43
C ASP A 542 -16.51 -8.56 4.13
N GLU A 543 -16.04 -7.85 3.11
CA GLU A 543 -16.73 -7.70 1.82
C GLU A 543 -16.40 -8.82 0.82
N SER A 544 -15.50 -9.74 1.13
CA SER A 544 -15.09 -10.74 0.14
C SER A 544 -16.16 -11.80 -0.17
N ARG A 545 -17.26 -11.91 0.61
CA ARG A 545 -18.30 -12.96 0.42
C ARG A 545 -19.75 -12.60 0.79
N GLY A 546 -20.13 -11.32 0.83
CA GLY A 546 -21.53 -10.94 1.11
C GLY A 546 -22.07 -11.51 2.42
N ARG A 547 -21.21 -11.68 3.43
CA ARG A 547 -21.58 -12.16 4.77
C ARG A 547 -21.10 -11.15 5.80
N LEU A 548 -22.05 -10.51 6.49
CA LEU A 548 -21.77 -9.82 7.76
C LEU A 548 -21.05 -10.79 8.70
N LEU A 549 -19.79 -10.50 9.01
CA LEU A 549 -19.01 -11.24 9.98
C LEU A 549 -19.40 -10.78 11.38
N TRP A 550 -20.49 -11.36 11.91
CA TRP A 550 -20.79 -11.25 13.33
C TRP A 550 -19.67 -11.96 14.12
N LEU A 551 -18.76 -11.16 14.69
CA LEU A 551 -17.75 -11.60 15.65
C LEU A 551 -18.43 -12.12 16.91
N GLY A 552 -18.60 -13.43 16.98
CA GLY A 552 -19.19 -14.11 18.13
C GLY A 552 -18.25 -15.12 18.76
N PHE A 553 -17.17 -14.69 19.39
CA PHE A 553 -16.37 -15.54 20.29
C PHE A 553 -15.90 -14.76 21.52
N HIS A 554 -16.56 -14.98 22.66
CA HIS A 554 -15.97 -14.67 23.97
C HIS A 554 -15.62 -15.96 24.72
N ALA A 555 -14.57 -15.84 25.53
CA ALA A 555 -13.59 -16.88 25.82
C ALA A 555 -13.74 -17.56 27.19
N GLN A 556 -13.58 -18.89 27.22
CA GLN A 556 -12.67 -19.65 28.10
C GLN A 556 -12.32 -20.95 27.37
N GLU A 557 -11.16 -21.56 27.65
CA GLU A 557 -10.66 -22.80 27.01
C GLU A 557 -11.61 -24.02 27.10
N LYS A 558 -12.76 -23.88 27.76
CA LYS A 558 -13.66 -24.97 28.15
C LYS A 558 -14.99 -25.02 27.37
N ASP A 559 -15.46 -23.91 26.76
CA ASP A 559 -16.81 -23.82 26.16
C ASP A 559 -16.86 -23.10 24.80
N ARG A 560 -17.70 -23.60 23.86
CA ARG A 560 -17.91 -23.02 22.52
C ARG A 560 -19.35 -22.53 22.34
N ARG A 561 -19.57 -21.22 22.11
CA ARG A 561 -20.92 -20.65 21.92
C ARG A 561 -21.18 -20.26 20.46
N TRP A 562 -22.34 -20.64 19.92
CA TRP A 562 -22.79 -20.27 18.57
C TRP A 562 -23.83 -19.14 18.62
N MET A 563 -23.66 -18.10 17.79
CA MET A 563 -24.44 -16.85 17.84
C MET A 563 -24.88 -16.34 16.45
N SER A 564 -24.93 -17.18 15.42
CA SER A 564 -25.32 -16.78 14.06
C SER A 564 -26.41 -17.68 13.46
N GLU A 565 -27.02 -17.27 12.33
CA GLU A 565 -28.01 -18.07 11.58
C GLU A 565 -27.40 -19.29 10.88
N GLN A 566 -26.10 -19.21 10.55
CA GLN A 566 -25.38 -20.29 9.89
C GLN A 566 -24.00 -20.48 10.53
N GLY A 567 -23.68 -21.73 10.86
CA GLY A 567 -22.38 -22.15 11.38
C GLY A 567 -21.88 -23.40 10.64
N ALA A 568 -20.55 -23.56 10.54
CA ALA A 568 -19.95 -24.76 9.98
C ALA A 568 -18.84 -25.27 10.89
N ILE A 569 -18.84 -26.57 11.14
CA ILE A 569 -17.77 -27.31 11.78
C ILE A 569 -17.07 -28.09 10.67
N VAL A 570 -15.80 -27.78 10.43
CA VAL A 570 -14.92 -28.49 9.49
C VAL A 570 -13.87 -29.21 10.31
N GLN A 571 -13.80 -30.54 10.23
CA GLN A 571 -12.78 -31.30 10.93
C GLN A 571 -12.10 -32.30 9.98
N ARG A 572 -10.76 -32.25 9.92
CA ARG A 572 -9.93 -33.24 9.21
C ARG A 572 -10.04 -34.59 9.92
N ALA A 573 -10.44 -35.62 9.20
CA ALA A 573 -10.33 -37.00 9.61
C ALA A 573 -8.91 -37.47 9.24
N GLY A 574 -8.14 -37.93 10.22
CA GLY A 574 -6.76 -38.40 10.00
C GLY A 574 -6.73 -39.75 9.29
N GLY A 575 -7.14 -39.79 8.01
CA GLY A 575 -7.04 -40.97 7.14
C GLY A 575 -8.03 -42.10 7.40
N GLU A 576 -8.94 -42.00 8.38
CA GLU A 576 -10.00 -43.00 8.62
C GLU A 576 -11.39 -42.45 8.24
N ASP A 577 -12.18 -43.25 7.51
CA ASP A 577 -13.56 -42.93 7.16
C ASP A 577 -14.43 -42.87 8.43
N ILE A 578 -14.98 -41.69 8.74
CA ILE A 578 -15.85 -41.48 9.90
C ILE A 578 -17.28 -41.83 9.50
N ARG A 579 -17.86 -42.84 10.16
CA ARG A 579 -19.26 -43.20 9.94
C ARG A 579 -20.20 -42.46 10.88
N LEU A 580 -19.81 -42.22 12.13
CA LEU A 580 -20.72 -41.70 13.15
C LEU A 580 -20.06 -40.58 13.94
N LEU A 581 -20.76 -39.46 14.08
CA LEU A 581 -20.41 -38.38 15.01
C LEU A 581 -21.41 -38.40 16.16
N GLU A 582 -20.93 -38.36 17.40
CA GLU A 582 -21.71 -38.09 18.60
C GLU A 582 -21.27 -36.75 19.19
N PHE A 583 -22.20 -35.91 19.63
CA PHE A 583 -21.92 -34.67 20.35
C PHE A 583 -23.10 -34.28 21.22
N GLN A 584 -22.86 -33.40 22.19
CA GLN A 584 -23.89 -32.84 23.06
C GLN A 584 -24.20 -31.40 22.66
N LEU A 585 -25.48 -31.06 22.60
CA LEU A 585 -26.02 -29.72 22.43
C LEU A 585 -26.60 -29.22 23.75
N ALA A 586 -26.30 -27.98 24.15
CA ALA A 586 -26.94 -27.29 25.27
C ALA A 586 -27.35 -25.86 24.88
N CYS A 587 -28.33 -25.27 25.56
CA CYS A 587 -28.82 -23.91 25.28
C CYS A 587 -28.81 -23.01 26.54
N GLY A 588 -28.17 -21.82 26.49
CA GLY A 588 -28.15 -20.80 27.57
C GLY A 588 -26.76 -20.33 28.03
N ASP A 589 -26.71 -19.41 29.01
CA ASP A 589 -25.50 -19.00 29.74
C ASP A 589 -25.16 -20.00 30.86
N ALA A 590 -24.04 -20.71 30.75
CA ALA A 590 -23.67 -21.81 31.64
C ALA A 590 -23.55 -21.43 33.14
N ALA A 591 -23.35 -20.15 33.46
CA ALA A 591 -23.19 -19.66 34.83
C ALA A 591 -24.48 -19.05 35.43
N CYS A 592 -25.47 -18.71 34.61
CA CYS A 592 -26.64 -17.92 35.03
C CYS A 592 -27.99 -18.65 34.87
N TYR A 593 -28.00 -19.88 34.32
CA TYR A 593 -29.19 -20.72 34.26
C TYR A 593 -28.96 -22.02 35.01
N THR A 594 -29.94 -22.44 35.80
CA THR A 594 -30.09 -23.85 36.17
C THR A 594 -30.11 -24.67 34.87
N PRO A 595 -29.36 -25.78 34.77
CA PRO A 595 -29.26 -26.55 33.53
C PRO A 595 -30.65 -27.02 33.11
N PHE A 596 -31.24 -26.37 32.10
CA PHE A 596 -32.50 -26.84 31.54
C PHE A 596 -32.18 -28.03 30.62
N PRO A 597 -32.70 -29.22 30.89
CA PRO A 597 -32.06 -30.45 30.46
C PRO A 597 -32.62 -30.89 29.12
N PHE A 598 -31.85 -30.76 28.07
CA PHE A 598 -31.75 -31.86 27.13
C PHE A 598 -30.33 -31.92 26.58
N SER A 599 -29.61 -33.00 26.86
CA SER A 599 -28.46 -33.39 26.05
C SER A 599 -29.01 -34.12 24.84
N VAL A 600 -28.97 -33.50 23.67
CA VAL A 600 -29.29 -34.22 22.42
C VAL A 600 -28.00 -34.84 21.90
N THR A 601 -27.89 -36.16 22.03
CA THR A 601 -26.87 -36.96 21.35
C THR A 601 -27.35 -37.27 19.95
N ILE A 602 -26.80 -36.57 18.95
CA ILE A 602 -27.13 -36.85 17.55
C ILE A 602 -26.16 -37.88 17.02
N ARG A 603 -26.66 -39.08 16.75
CA ARG A 603 -25.96 -40.13 16.02
C ARG A 603 -26.30 -40.01 14.55
N THR A 604 -25.36 -39.53 13.73
CA THR A 604 -25.61 -39.38 12.29
C THR A 604 -24.51 -39.97 11.41
N HIS A 605 -24.93 -40.72 10.39
CA HIS A 605 -24.19 -40.92 9.14
C HIS A 605 -24.40 -39.69 8.24
N ALA A 606 -23.72 -39.58 7.09
CA ALA A 606 -23.96 -38.50 6.13
C ALA A 606 -25.47 -38.29 5.90
N GLY A 607 -25.97 -37.07 6.08
CA GLY A 607 -27.42 -36.80 6.10
C GLY A 607 -27.81 -35.47 6.75
N GLU A 608 -29.10 -35.17 6.67
CA GLU A 608 -29.72 -33.95 7.22
C GLU A 608 -30.65 -34.30 8.39
N ARG A 609 -30.64 -33.46 9.44
CA ARG A 609 -31.45 -33.59 10.64
C ARG A 609 -32.05 -32.25 11.03
N HIS A 610 -33.28 -32.30 11.50
CA HIS A 610 -34.04 -31.13 11.93
C HIS A 610 -34.34 -31.26 13.42
N ILE A 611 -33.92 -30.27 14.20
CA ILE A 611 -34.13 -30.21 15.65
C ILE A 611 -35.06 -29.02 15.90
N ARG A 612 -36.16 -29.25 16.59
CA ARG A 612 -37.09 -28.20 17.00
C ARG A 612 -37.06 -28.12 18.51
N PHE A 613 -37.02 -26.92 19.05
CA PHE A 613 -37.14 -26.70 20.49
C PHE A 613 -37.96 -25.44 20.77
N SER A 614 -38.60 -25.41 21.93
CA SER A 614 -39.44 -24.30 22.38
C SER A 614 -39.00 -23.82 23.75
N ALA A 615 -38.75 -22.53 23.90
CA ALA A 615 -38.43 -21.90 25.18
C ALA A 615 -39.13 -20.54 25.28
N GLY A 616 -39.84 -20.27 26.38
CA GLY A 616 -40.55 -18.99 26.58
C GLY A 616 -41.63 -18.67 25.53
N GLY A 617 -42.23 -19.69 24.90
CA GLY A 617 -43.25 -19.51 23.85
C GLY A 617 -42.71 -19.40 22.42
N GLU A 618 -41.41 -19.14 22.23
CA GLU A 618 -40.79 -19.14 20.91
C GLU A 618 -40.37 -20.56 20.49
N ARG A 619 -40.79 -20.98 19.28
CA ARG A 619 -40.30 -22.22 18.64
C ARG A 619 -39.11 -21.88 17.74
N LYS A 620 -37.97 -22.51 17.96
CA LYS A 620 -36.80 -22.41 17.09
C LYS A 620 -36.56 -23.72 16.35
N HIS A 621 -36.13 -23.59 15.10
CA HIS A 621 -35.86 -24.70 14.21
C HIS A 621 -34.41 -24.67 13.76
N LEU A 622 -33.66 -25.70 14.15
CA LEU A 622 -32.28 -25.93 13.79
C LEU A 622 -32.20 -27.04 12.75
N ARG A 623 -31.45 -26.81 11.69
CA ARG A 623 -31.11 -27.79 10.67
C ARG A 623 -29.62 -28.10 10.78
N LEU A 624 -29.28 -29.37 10.90
CA LEU A 624 -27.92 -29.88 10.89
C LEU A 624 -27.74 -30.77 9.66
N LYS A 625 -26.75 -30.46 8.83
CA LYS A 625 -26.39 -31.26 7.67
C LYS A 625 -24.95 -31.72 7.79
N VAL A 626 -24.73 -33.03 7.78
CA VAL A 626 -23.40 -33.63 7.87
C VAL A 626 -23.09 -34.31 6.55
N ARG A 627 -21.94 -33.99 5.94
CA ARG A 627 -21.47 -34.64 4.72
C ARG A 627 -19.96 -34.92 4.75
N PRO A 628 -19.49 -35.97 4.06
CA PRO A 628 -18.07 -36.13 3.77
C PRO A 628 -17.58 -35.03 2.82
N ASP A 629 -16.33 -34.60 2.96
CA ASP A 629 -15.65 -33.63 2.11
C ASP A 629 -14.16 -34.01 2.00
N GLY A 630 -13.85 -34.95 1.10
CA GLY A 630 -12.52 -35.55 1.00
C GLY A 630 -12.13 -36.30 2.27
N ASP A 631 -10.98 -35.95 2.86
CA ASP A 631 -10.50 -36.45 4.15
C ASP A 631 -11.18 -35.77 5.35
N ARG A 632 -12.28 -35.04 5.15
CA ARG A 632 -12.94 -34.24 6.18
C ARG A 632 -14.40 -34.61 6.35
N VAL A 633 -14.93 -34.30 7.52
CA VAL A 633 -16.37 -34.25 7.73
C VAL A 633 -16.80 -32.80 7.94
N LEU A 634 -17.77 -32.37 7.13
CA LEU A 634 -18.38 -31.06 7.23
C LEU A 634 -19.76 -31.20 7.90
N ALA A 635 -19.90 -30.65 9.10
CA ALA A 635 -21.18 -30.50 9.77
C ALA A 635 -21.62 -29.04 9.71
N ARG A 636 -22.67 -28.74 8.95
CA ARG A 636 -23.25 -27.40 8.81
C ARG A 636 -24.52 -27.29 9.65
N LEU A 637 -24.58 -26.28 10.50
CA LEU A 637 -25.78 -25.90 11.24
C LEU A 637 -26.39 -24.67 10.59
N SER A 638 -27.71 -24.67 10.41
CA SER A 638 -28.47 -23.50 10.00
C SER A 638 -29.74 -23.37 10.82
N SER A 639 -30.14 -22.13 11.10
CA SER A 639 -31.38 -21.77 11.76
C SER A 639 -32.17 -20.82 10.87
N GLN A 640 -33.50 -20.78 11.05
CA GLN A 640 -34.37 -19.85 10.31
C GLN A 640 -34.29 -18.41 10.82
N SER A 641 -33.73 -18.20 12.02
CA SER A 641 -33.53 -16.88 12.62
C SER A 641 -32.27 -16.87 13.47
N SER A 642 -31.59 -15.72 13.55
CA SER A 642 -30.42 -15.54 14.41
C SER A 642 -30.74 -15.87 15.86
N PHE A 643 -29.78 -16.46 16.56
CA PHE A 643 -29.84 -16.64 18.02
C PHE A 643 -29.53 -15.34 18.79
N VAL A 644 -29.30 -14.23 18.06
CA VAL A 644 -29.11 -12.88 18.59
C VAL A 644 -30.27 -12.01 18.09
N PRO A 645 -31.04 -11.34 18.97
CA PRO A 645 -32.14 -10.45 18.55
C PRO A 645 -31.65 -9.28 17.70
N ALA A 646 -32.52 -8.84 16.79
CA ALA A 646 -32.20 -7.87 15.75
C ALA A 646 -32.12 -6.41 16.22
N GLU A 647 -32.74 -5.99 17.34
CA GLU A 647 -32.86 -4.56 17.66
C GLU A 647 -32.76 -4.22 19.15
N LEU A 648 -32.01 -3.13 19.40
CA LEU A 648 -32.05 -2.10 20.45
C LEU A 648 -32.80 -2.34 21.80
N ASN A 649 -32.12 -1.89 22.87
CA ASN A 649 -32.60 -1.47 24.20
C ASN A 649 -33.01 -2.50 25.28
N LEU A 650 -32.28 -2.39 26.41
CA LEU A 650 -32.65 -2.64 27.82
C LEU A 650 -33.84 -3.59 28.12
N SER A 651 -33.52 -4.78 28.62
CA SER A 651 -34.31 -5.40 29.70
C SER A 651 -33.37 -6.01 30.75
N ARG A 652 -33.69 -5.83 32.04
CA ARG A 652 -32.86 -6.21 33.19
C ARG A 652 -32.73 -7.73 33.42
N ASP A 653 -33.51 -8.55 32.73
CA ASP A 653 -33.53 -10.01 32.90
C ASP A 653 -33.06 -10.74 31.64
N GLY A 654 -31.84 -10.44 31.17
CA GLY A 654 -31.24 -10.87 29.89
C GLY A 654 -31.22 -12.38 29.59
N ARG A 655 -32.40 -12.97 29.35
CA ARG A 655 -32.58 -14.36 28.91
C ARG A 655 -32.29 -14.52 27.42
N ARG A 656 -31.00 -14.66 27.12
CA ARG A 656 -30.44 -14.90 25.77
C ARG A 656 -30.31 -16.39 25.49
N LEU A 657 -30.65 -16.82 24.28
CA LEU A 657 -30.59 -18.22 23.85
C LEU A 657 -29.29 -18.44 23.06
N SER A 658 -28.31 -19.15 23.63
CA SER A 658 -27.04 -19.49 22.97
C SER A 658 -26.86 -21.00 22.89
N VAL A 659 -26.41 -21.54 21.76
CA VAL A 659 -26.17 -23.00 21.60
C VAL A 659 -24.70 -23.34 21.88
N LEU A 660 -24.48 -24.28 22.80
CA LEU A 660 -23.18 -24.86 23.15
C LEU A 660 -23.06 -26.26 22.53
N ILE A 661 -21.90 -26.55 21.92
CA ILE A 661 -21.56 -27.90 21.44
C ILE A 661 -20.35 -28.42 22.21
N SER A 662 -20.53 -29.55 22.90
CA SER A 662 -19.50 -30.20 23.69
C SER A 662 -19.40 -31.71 23.37
N HIS A 663 -18.34 -32.36 23.85
CA HIS A 663 -18.16 -33.81 23.78
C HIS A 663 -18.30 -34.44 22.38
N VAL A 664 -17.59 -33.88 21.38
CA VAL A 664 -17.60 -34.43 20.01
C VAL A 664 -16.73 -35.68 19.93
N VAL A 665 -17.36 -36.82 19.66
CA VAL A 665 -16.72 -38.13 19.48
C VAL A 665 -16.97 -38.61 18.06
N ALA A 666 -15.93 -39.12 17.41
CA ALA A 666 -16.06 -39.78 16.11
C ALA A 666 -15.86 -41.29 16.26
N HIS A 667 -16.65 -42.06 15.49
CA HIS A 667 -16.46 -43.49 15.30
C HIS A 667 -16.12 -43.76 13.83
N SER A 668 -15.05 -44.52 13.62
CA SER A 668 -14.60 -44.91 12.27
C SER A 668 -15.23 -46.21 11.79
N VAL A 669 -15.07 -46.52 10.50
CA VAL A 669 -15.49 -47.81 9.90
C VAL A 669 -14.90 -49.02 10.64
N THR A 670 -13.73 -48.88 11.26
CA THR A 670 -13.05 -49.96 11.99
C THR A 670 -13.56 -50.15 13.42
N GLY A 671 -14.59 -49.40 13.83
CA GLY A 671 -15.19 -49.48 15.18
C GLY A 671 -14.38 -48.78 16.27
N LYS A 672 -13.23 -48.17 15.93
CA LYS A 672 -12.45 -47.39 16.88
C LYS A 672 -13.18 -46.09 17.23
N LYS A 673 -13.18 -45.78 18.53
CA LYS A 673 -13.72 -44.54 19.11
C LYS A 673 -12.57 -43.60 19.40
N PHE A 674 -12.67 -42.36 18.92
CA PHE A 674 -11.69 -41.34 19.24
C PHE A 674 -12.39 -40.10 19.78
N VAL A 675 -11.94 -39.62 20.94
CA VAL A 675 -12.33 -38.30 21.44
C VAL A 675 -11.57 -37.29 20.61
N LEU A 676 -12.29 -36.53 19.78
CA LEU A 676 -11.65 -35.54 18.94
C LEU A 676 -11.08 -34.43 19.84
N PRO A 677 -9.81 -34.02 19.65
CA PRO A 677 -9.23 -32.94 20.43
C PRO A 677 -10.09 -31.68 20.27
N ARG A 678 -10.13 -30.82 21.30
CA ARG A 678 -10.81 -29.53 21.21
C ARG A 678 -10.24 -28.79 19.99
N ALA A 679 -11.07 -28.61 18.96
CA ALA A 679 -10.85 -27.86 17.72
C ALA A 679 -9.63 -26.95 17.85
N ASP A 680 -8.56 -27.39 17.22
CA ASP A 680 -7.37 -26.57 17.08
C ASP A 680 -7.80 -25.29 16.33
N PRO A 681 -7.65 -24.09 16.91
CA PRO A 681 -7.88 -22.84 16.20
C PRO A 681 -7.02 -22.74 14.92
N LYS A 682 -5.99 -23.58 14.77
CA LYS A 682 -5.21 -23.73 13.53
C LYS A 682 -5.96 -24.44 12.39
N ALA A 683 -6.96 -25.28 12.69
CA ALA A 683 -7.70 -26.07 11.69
C ALA A 683 -8.92 -25.33 11.10
N LEU A 684 -9.49 -24.39 11.87
CA LEU A 684 -10.43 -23.40 11.35
C LEU A 684 -9.59 -22.25 10.81
N GLY A 685 -9.62 -22.04 9.50
CA GLY A 685 -8.94 -20.93 8.83
C GLY A 685 -9.51 -19.58 9.25
N GLY A 686 -9.33 -19.18 10.51
CA GLY A 686 -9.40 -17.80 10.91
C GLY A 686 -8.33 -17.06 10.11
N GLY A 687 -8.76 -16.01 9.41
CA GLY A 687 -7.85 -15.14 8.69
C GLY A 687 -6.72 -14.62 9.61
N PRO A 688 -5.64 -14.07 9.04
CA PRO A 688 -4.49 -13.56 9.79
C PRO A 688 -4.87 -12.73 11.02
N LEU A 689 -5.92 -11.90 10.90
CA LEU A 689 -6.47 -11.07 11.96
C LEU A 689 -7.03 -11.85 13.19
N PHE A 690 -7.66 -13.01 12.99
CA PHE A 690 -8.14 -13.84 14.10
C PHE A 690 -6.98 -14.46 14.88
N ARG A 691 -5.96 -14.95 14.17
CA ARG A 691 -4.74 -15.50 14.79
C ARG A 691 -3.98 -14.42 15.57
N LEU A 692 -3.97 -13.20 15.04
CA LEU A 692 -3.37 -12.02 15.66
C LEU A 692 -4.09 -11.59 16.93
N LEU A 693 -5.41 -11.42 16.90
CA LEU A 693 -6.21 -11.03 18.09
C LEU A 693 -6.18 -12.11 19.18
N SER A 694 -6.11 -13.39 18.79
CA SER A 694 -5.95 -14.52 19.71
C SER A 694 -4.56 -14.52 20.37
N ARG A 695 -3.50 -14.22 19.61
CA ARG A 695 -2.14 -14.02 20.15
C ARG A 695 -2.07 -12.80 21.07
N ALA A 696 -2.73 -11.69 20.72
CA ALA A 696 -2.84 -10.49 21.55
C ALA A 696 -3.43 -10.80 22.92
N ARG A 697 -4.56 -11.52 22.94
CA ARG A 697 -5.21 -11.97 24.18
C ARG A 697 -4.35 -12.93 24.99
N ALA A 698 -3.60 -13.83 24.34
CA ALA A 698 -2.70 -14.75 25.02
C ALA A 698 -1.49 -14.04 25.65
N LEU A 699 -0.95 -13.01 24.99
CA LEU A 699 0.13 -12.17 25.51
C LEU A 699 -0.33 -11.28 26.68
N LEU A 700 -1.54 -10.72 26.61
CA LEU A 700 -2.11 -9.90 27.68
C LEU A 700 -2.51 -10.69 28.94
N ARG A 701 -2.73 -12.01 28.81
CA ARG A 701 -3.03 -12.91 29.94
C ARG A 701 -1.80 -13.40 30.70
N ARG A 702 -0.59 -13.19 30.17
CA ARG A 702 0.63 -13.42 30.94
C ARG A 702 0.75 -12.28 31.94
N LYS A 703 0.57 -12.57 33.24
CA LYS A 703 0.95 -11.62 34.30
C LYS A 703 2.38 -11.13 34.00
N PRO A 704 2.66 -9.82 34.17
CA PRO A 704 4.05 -9.38 34.10
C PRO A 704 4.83 -10.16 35.16
N ALA A 705 5.94 -10.79 34.75
CA ALA A 705 6.91 -11.27 35.71
C ALA A 705 7.38 -10.05 36.51
N ASP A 706 7.38 -10.17 37.83
CA ASP A 706 7.88 -9.14 38.75
C ASP A 706 9.32 -8.78 38.36
N GLY A 707 9.48 -7.62 37.72
CA GLY A 707 10.73 -6.97 37.37
C GLY A 707 10.62 -5.49 37.78
N PRO A 708 11.74 -4.82 38.09
CA PRO A 708 11.76 -3.66 38.98
C PRO A 708 10.95 -2.50 38.40
N GLY A 709 10.16 -1.88 39.29
CA GLY A 709 9.05 -0.99 38.95
C GLY A 709 9.41 0.17 38.04
N VAL A 710 8.74 0.22 36.88
CA VAL A 710 8.56 1.46 36.13
C VAL A 710 7.48 2.26 36.87
N GLN A 711 7.90 3.27 37.64
CA GLN A 711 6.98 4.25 38.21
C GLN A 711 6.18 4.88 37.05
N ARG A 712 4.85 4.76 37.12
CA ARG A 712 3.96 5.59 36.30
C ARG A 712 4.17 7.05 36.72
N PRO A 713 4.45 7.99 35.81
CA PRO A 713 4.40 9.40 36.17
C PRO A 713 2.96 9.77 36.54
N PRO A 714 2.76 10.72 37.47
CA PRO A 714 1.43 11.22 37.79
C PRO A 714 0.81 11.82 36.53
N ARG A 715 -0.48 11.54 36.33
CA ARG A 715 -1.27 12.16 35.26
C ARG A 715 -1.28 13.68 35.46
N PRO A 716 -0.98 14.50 34.42
CA PRO A 716 -1.42 15.88 34.40
C PRO A 716 -2.95 15.96 34.31
#